data_AF-A0A9P1II84-F1
#
_entry.id   AF-A0A9P1II84-F1
#
_cell.length_a   1.000
_cell.length_b   1.000
_cell.length_c   1.000
_cell.angle_alpha   90.00
_cell.angle_beta   90.00
_cell.angle_gamma   90.00
#
_symmetry.space_group_name_H-M   'P 1'
#
loop_
_entity.id
_entity.type
_entity.pdbx_description
1 polymer ?
#
loop_
_entity_poly.entity_id
_entity_poly.type
_entity_poly.pdbx_seq_one_letter_code
_entity_poly.pdbx_strand_id
1 'polypeptide(L)'
;MMSSELLAIMLGENPERYNCTGKSTDEWYKTGEKSPILATYYLVTGILFQIMAFPVLFVIYKSELYKFSCYKIMFYIGVVEFTEIWGVSIWPGISALIGAVYCTHPRIETIVGKLTMIQWLSGTLACVLLALNRLFDINFGNGLNRKWNQMFDKPWKIYTILTIITIYGIYGSIFFDTVVFNSVYMSPLLNPMIGNDFKYENHFLSIHNISICITLCIIYSVLCYCRLKKNFWRVSSHFQRHILMQSVMISVIYSTPALMFVIIYYLENPSYLLVQISDITYQLTGGLPCIMYLVMNRKIRTKIIQILPKVPRLNQSPVAPSTSNHTSKNRIKKKKTTWDKIADPKMSGEVEAAPIAAPPAQQQQQPQPNGDDLVTSGSVQSMNARSVSPCPSVSHHQDPLLPVAENWCHTQVKVIKFNYMWTINNFSFCREEMGEVLKSSTFSAGSSDKLKWCLRINPKGLDEESRDYLSLYLLLVQCNKSEVRAKFKFSILNAKREETKAMESQRAYRFVQGKDWGFKKFIRRDFLLDEGNGLLPDDRLSIFCEVSVVAETVNVTGQTNVSQLFKVPAGRLSEDLAGLFEKRTWSDCKLICKSSQGMASQTFHVHKAILASRSIVFHAMFEHHMREAEQNEVEINDVEPDVMRELLTFMYTDSTRCLDQMSQSLIAAADKYQLDRLKVMCEQSLCQALTADNACVTLVLADMYSADQLRSHAINFINVNATEVMNTEGWQDLVKTHPNLLEEVFRALATQQTPPVVLVQPPKKRPKHCPY
;
A
#
# COMPACT_ATOMS: atom_id res chain seq x y z
N MET A 1 36.66 30.16 -14.14
CA MET A 1 36.99 31.24 -13.18
C MET A 1 36.05 31.04 -12.00
N MET A 2 36.58 30.84 -10.80
CA MET A 2 35.76 30.57 -9.59
C MET A 2 35.24 31.89 -9.01
N SER A 3 34.14 31.87 -8.24
CA SER A 3 33.68 33.07 -7.52
C SER A 3 34.75 33.58 -6.57
N SER A 4 34.90 34.91 -6.47
CA SER A 4 35.95 35.56 -5.66
C SER A 4 35.81 35.19 -4.17
N GLU A 5 34.57 35.05 -3.70
CA GLU A 5 34.23 34.57 -2.36
C GLU A 5 34.84 33.19 -2.04
N LEU A 6 34.64 32.24 -2.95
CA LEU A 6 35.09 30.87 -2.76
C LEU A 6 36.61 30.75 -2.96
N LEU A 7 37.18 31.56 -3.85
CA LEU A 7 38.62 31.62 -4.07
C LEU A 7 39.37 32.15 -2.84
N ALA A 8 38.93 33.27 -2.27
CA ALA A 8 39.56 33.84 -1.07
C ALA A 8 39.52 32.85 0.11
N ILE A 9 38.37 32.21 0.36
CA ILE A 9 38.22 31.24 1.46
C ILE A 9 39.09 29.98 1.24
N MET A 10 39.23 29.52 -0.01
CA MET A 10 40.15 28.40 -0.34
C MET A 10 41.63 28.76 -0.17
N LEU A 11 41.98 30.06 -0.28
CA LEU A 11 43.31 30.59 0.05
C LEU A 11 43.46 30.92 1.55
N GLY A 12 42.36 30.88 2.32
CA GLY A 12 42.31 31.20 3.75
C GLY A 12 42.04 32.67 4.07
N GLU A 13 41.91 33.52 3.04
CA GLU A 13 41.77 34.97 3.09
C GLU A 13 40.30 35.43 3.14
N ASN A 14 40.08 36.73 3.30
CA ASN A 14 38.76 37.36 3.10
C ASN A 14 38.68 37.95 1.68
N PRO A 15 37.51 37.94 1.02
CA PRO A 15 37.35 38.59 -0.30
C PRO A 15 37.63 40.10 -0.21
N GLU A 16 38.30 40.67 -1.22
CA GLU A 16 38.74 42.09 -1.22
C GLU A 16 37.61 43.09 -0.91
N ARG A 17 36.39 42.79 -1.37
CA ARG A 17 35.17 43.59 -1.14
C ARG A 17 34.65 43.56 0.31
N TYR A 18 35.21 42.71 1.17
CA TYR A 18 34.82 42.52 2.57
C TYR A 18 36.01 42.79 3.49
N ASN A 19 36.32 44.07 3.72
CA ASN A 19 37.47 44.47 4.53
C ASN A 19 37.24 44.26 6.04
N CYS A 20 37.54 43.04 6.50
CA CYS A 20 37.44 42.67 7.90
C CYS A 20 38.63 43.12 8.78
N THR A 21 39.67 43.75 8.21
CA THR A 21 40.92 44.05 8.95
C THR A 21 40.83 45.28 9.86
N GLY A 22 39.84 46.16 9.67
CA GLY A 22 39.75 47.44 10.36
C GLY A 22 39.26 47.42 11.82
N LYS A 23 38.92 46.24 12.37
CA LYS A 23 38.40 46.03 13.74
C LYS A 23 38.76 44.64 14.25
N SER A 24 38.85 44.48 15.57
CA SER A 24 38.91 43.17 16.22
C SER A 24 37.55 42.44 16.15
N THR A 25 37.55 41.12 16.38
CA THR A 25 36.32 40.31 16.36
C THR A 25 35.27 40.78 17.37
N ASP A 26 35.69 41.18 18.57
CA ASP A 26 34.81 41.69 19.62
C ASP A 26 34.21 43.08 19.31
N GLU A 27 34.81 43.82 18.38
CA GLU A 27 34.27 45.08 17.87
C GLU A 27 33.32 44.84 16.69
N TRP A 28 33.54 43.80 15.88
CA TRP A 28 32.56 43.35 14.89
C TRP A 28 31.26 42.86 15.55
N TYR A 29 31.33 42.12 16.67
CA TYR A 29 30.16 41.74 17.50
C TYR A 29 29.37 42.91 18.11
N LYS A 30 29.94 44.13 18.11
CA LYS A 30 29.31 45.39 18.55
C LYS A 30 28.85 46.26 17.37
N THR A 31 29.14 45.85 16.14
CA THR A 31 28.82 46.62 14.91
C THR A 31 27.47 46.25 14.32
N GLY A 32 27.02 45.00 14.48
CA GLY A 32 25.72 44.55 13.96
C GLY A 32 24.55 44.84 14.90
N GLU A 33 23.40 45.17 14.32
CA GLU A 33 22.13 45.27 15.02
C GLU A 33 21.65 43.90 15.51
N LYS A 34 20.77 43.86 16.52
CA LYS A 34 20.26 42.63 17.14
C LYS A 34 18.74 42.67 17.20
N SER A 35 18.07 41.63 16.71
CA SER A 35 16.61 41.47 16.84
C SER A 35 16.27 40.16 17.53
N PRO A 36 16.18 40.14 18.88
CA PRO A 36 15.78 38.95 19.64
C PRO A 36 14.39 38.41 19.22
N ILE A 37 13.50 39.28 18.75
CA ILE A 37 12.15 38.90 18.30
C ILE A 37 12.23 38.09 17.00
N LEU A 38 12.95 38.61 15.99
CA LEU A 38 13.12 37.89 14.72
C LEU A 38 14.00 36.65 14.90
N ALA A 39 15.08 36.73 15.68
CA ALA A 39 15.89 35.57 16.05
C ALA A 39 15.05 34.43 16.66
N THR A 40 14.16 34.77 17.60
CA THR A 40 13.23 33.79 18.22
C THR A 40 12.28 33.22 17.17
N TYR A 41 11.72 34.05 16.29
CA TYR A 41 10.88 33.59 15.17
C TYR A 41 11.63 32.58 14.28
N TYR A 42 12.77 32.96 13.73
CA TYR A 42 13.60 32.15 12.81
C TYR A 42 14.03 30.80 13.42
N LEU A 43 14.39 30.78 14.71
CA LEU A 43 14.77 29.56 15.41
C LEU A 43 13.56 28.64 15.66
N VAL A 44 12.44 29.20 16.15
CA VAL A 44 11.25 28.42 16.50
C VAL A 44 10.58 27.83 15.24
N THR A 45 10.36 28.62 14.18
CA THR A 45 9.73 28.11 12.96
C THR A 45 10.61 27.08 12.24
N GLY A 46 11.92 27.33 12.16
CA GLY A 46 12.88 26.40 11.55
C GLY A 46 12.91 25.04 12.26
N ILE A 47 12.96 25.03 13.60
CA ILE A 47 12.91 23.80 14.39
C ILE A 47 11.57 23.06 14.18
N LEU A 48 10.44 23.78 14.19
CA LEU A 48 9.12 23.20 13.92
C LEU A 48 9.02 22.58 12.52
N PHE A 49 9.55 23.24 11.49
CA PHE A 49 9.57 22.72 10.12
C PHE A 49 10.42 21.45 10.01
N GLN A 50 11.60 21.38 10.61
CA GLN A 50 12.41 20.15 10.62
C GLN A 50 11.71 18.98 11.35
N ILE A 51 11.07 19.24 12.49
CA ILE A 51 10.31 18.24 13.25
C ILE A 51 9.12 17.68 12.43
N MET A 52 8.45 18.52 11.63
CA MET A 52 7.34 18.09 10.77
C MET A 52 7.81 17.38 9.49
N ALA A 53 8.91 17.82 8.89
CA ALA A 53 9.42 17.28 7.63
C ALA A 53 9.96 15.85 7.76
N PHE A 54 10.71 15.55 8.83
CA PHE A 54 11.34 14.23 9.04
C PHE A 54 10.35 13.03 8.95
N PRO A 55 9.23 12.98 9.70
CA PRO A 55 8.28 11.86 9.61
C PRO A 55 7.57 11.78 8.25
N VAL A 56 7.37 12.92 7.57
CA VAL A 56 6.78 12.96 6.22
C VAL A 56 7.72 12.33 5.20
N LEU A 57 9.00 12.72 5.19
CA LEU A 57 10.02 12.16 4.31
C LEU A 57 10.23 10.67 4.56
N PHE A 58 10.32 10.26 5.83
CA PHE A 58 10.45 8.85 6.23
C PHE A 58 9.27 8.01 5.71
N VAL A 59 8.03 8.50 5.87
CA VAL A 59 6.83 7.81 5.39
C VAL A 59 6.76 7.77 3.86
N ILE A 60 7.12 8.84 3.16
CA ILE A 60 7.18 8.84 1.69
C ILE A 60 8.15 7.75 1.23
N TYR A 61 9.41 7.77 1.70
CA TYR A 61 10.46 6.83 1.34
C TYR A 61 10.12 5.36 1.67
N LYS A 62 9.53 5.10 2.85
CA LYS A 62 9.09 3.75 3.27
C LYS A 62 7.74 3.32 2.69
N SER A 63 7.14 4.08 1.77
CA SER A 63 5.86 3.74 1.16
C SER A 63 5.96 3.27 -0.28
N GLU A 64 5.01 2.40 -0.65
CA GLU A 64 4.71 2.05 -2.04
C GLU A 64 4.52 3.25 -2.98
N LEU A 65 4.23 4.45 -2.45
CA LEU A 65 4.10 5.68 -3.23
C LEU A 65 5.43 6.07 -3.88
N TYR A 66 6.57 5.77 -3.24
CA TYR A 66 7.92 6.06 -3.75
C TYR A 66 8.26 5.34 -5.06
N LYS A 67 7.46 4.33 -5.48
CA LYS A 67 7.60 3.68 -6.79
C LYS A 67 7.27 4.64 -7.93
N PHE A 68 6.35 5.58 -7.75
CA PHE A 68 5.91 6.55 -8.77
C PHE A 68 6.88 7.73 -8.89
N SER A 69 7.18 8.15 -10.13
CA SER A 69 8.22 9.17 -10.37
C SER A 69 7.88 10.56 -9.80
N CYS A 70 6.59 10.93 -9.72
CA CYS A 70 6.14 12.13 -9.02
C CYS A 70 6.58 12.15 -7.54
N TYR A 71 6.40 11.05 -6.80
CA TYR A 71 6.79 10.96 -5.39
C TYR A 71 8.31 10.93 -5.18
N LYS A 72 9.11 10.53 -6.19
CA LYS A 72 10.57 10.65 -6.15
C LYS A 72 11.02 12.11 -6.28
N ILE A 73 10.35 12.88 -7.15
CA ILE A 73 10.58 14.33 -7.29
C ILE A 73 10.17 15.05 -5.99
N MET A 74 8.98 14.76 -5.46
CA MET A 74 8.49 15.33 -4.19
C MET A 74 9.40 14.99 -3.00
N PHE A 75 9.98 13.79 -2.97
CA PHE A 75 10.95 13.41 -1.94
C PHE A 75 12.29 14.15 -2.10
N TYR A 76 12.79 14.32 -3.33
CA TYR A 76 14.00 15.13 -3.58
C TYR A 76 13.79 16.58 -3.13
N ILE A 77 12.67 17.19 -3.55
CA ILE A 77 12.25 18.54 -3.12
C ILE A 77 12.24 18.63 -1.60
N GLY A 78 11.53 17.73 -0.91
CA GLY A 78 11.46 17.76 0.56
C GLY A 78 12.80 17.49 1.28
N VAL A 79 13.75 16.78 0.65
CA VAL A 79 15.12 16.64 1.18
C VAL A 79 15.93 17.92 1.00
N VAL A 80 15.77 18.64 -0.12
CA VAL A 80 16.33 19.98 -0.30
C VAL A 80 15.76 20.92 0.77
N GLU A 81 14.42 21.05 0.85
CA GLU A 81 13.69 21.83 1.86
C GLU A 81 14.19 21.57 3.30
N PHE A 82 14.27 20.29 3.71
CA PHE A 82 14.74 19.91 5.04
C PHE A 82 16.15 20.44 5.38
N THR A 83 17.03 20.48 4.38
CA THR A 83 18.39 21.01 4.54
C THR A 83 18.47 22.52 4.34
N GLU A 84 17.59 23.12 3.54
CA GLU A 84 17.51 24.56 3.24
C GLU A 84 17.14 25.38 4.50
N ILE A 85 16.30 24.82 5.38
CA ILE A 85 15.92 25.42 6.68
C ILE A 85 17.14 25.84 7.53
N TRP A 86 18.29 25.17 7.39
CA TRP A 86 19.52 25.59 8.09
C TRP A 86 20.03 26.96 7.62
N GLY A 87 19.98 27.21 6.31
CA GLY A 87 20.45 28.45 5.70
C GLY A 87 19.43 29.59 5.70
N VAL A 88 18.13 29.27 5.62
CA VAL A 88 17.03 30.27 5.57
C VAL A 88 16.35 30.53 6.91
N SER A 89 16.73 29.79 7.97
CA SER A 89 16.08 29.91 9.28
C SER A 89 17.04 29.75 10.45
N ILE A 90 17.71 28.61 10.58
CA ILE A 90 18.52 28.34 11.81
C ILE A 90 19.72 29.28 11.89
N TRP A 91 20.49 29.43 10.80
CA TRP A 91 21.66 30.31 10.77
C TRP A 91 21.29 31.80 10.85
N PRO A 92 20.35 32.35 10.04
CA PRO A 92 19.87 33.72 10.21
C PRO A 92 19.33 34.00 11.61
N GLY A 93 18.66 33.04 12.25
CA GLY A 93 18.18 33.16 13.63
C GLY A 93 19.31 33.26 14.66
N ILE A 94 20.40 32.51 14.48
CA ILE A 94 21.61 32.64 15.32
C ILE A 94 22.28 34.01 15.07
N SER A 95 22.49 34.39 13.80
CA SER A 95 23.15 35.64 13.43
C SER A 95 22.37 36.89 13.90
N ALA A 96 21.04 36.87 13.82
CA ALA A 96 20.15 37.93 14.34
C ALA A 96 20.15 38.04 15.88
N LEU A 97 20.43 36.94 16.60
CA LEU A 97 20.51 36.93 18.07
C LEU A 97 21.82 37.57 18.56
N ILE A 98 22.94 37.21 17.92
CA ILE A 98 24.27 37.68 18.32
C ILE A 98 24.64 39.03 17.70
N GLY A 99 23.92 39.48 16.68
CA GLY A 99 24.24 40.68 15.89
C GLY A 99 25.43 40.46 14.95
N ALA A 100 25.46 39.31 14.28
CA ALA A 100 26.55 39.00 13.38
C ALA A 100 26.48 39.87 12.11
N VAL A 101 27.62 40.45 11.80
CA VAL A 101 27.95 40.98 10.47
C VAL A 101 28.92 40.01 9.78
N TYR A 102 29.10 40.08 8.46
CA TYR A 102 29.96 39.16 7.69
C TYR A 102 31.31 38.86 8.36
N CYS A 103 32.03 39.90 8.79
CA CYS A 103 33.36 39.81 9.42
C CYS A 103 33.40 39.16 10.81
N THR A 104 32.25 38.81 11.39
CA THR A 104 32.16 38.04 12.65
C THR A 104 32.55 36.57 12.40
N HIS A 105 32.05 35.99 11.30
CA HIS A 105 32.21 34.57 10.96
C HIS A 105 32.35 34.35 9.43
N PRO A 106 33.27 35.04 8.73
CA PRO A 106 33.24 35.16 7.27
C PRO A 106 33.26 33.82 6.53
N ARG A 107 34.02 32.84 7.06
CA ARG A 107 34.05 31.47 6.53
C ARG A 107 32.72 30.73 6.69
N ILE A 108 32.02 30.90 7.82
CA ILE A 108 30.75 30.19 8.06
C ILE A 108 29.62 30.86 7.29
N GLU A 109 29.54 32.20 7.31
CA GLU A 109 28.58 32.99 6.52
C GLU A 109 28.62 32.60 5.03
N THR A 110 29.81 32.60 4.41
CA THR A 110 29.92 32.18 3.00
C THR A 110 29.65 30.69 2.80
N ILE A 111 30.08 29.78 3.69
CA ILE A 111 29.77 28.33 3.55
C ILE A 111 28.25 28.10 3.60
N VAL A 112 27.54 28.72 4.55
CA VAL A 112 26.08 28.65 4.65
C VAL A 112 25.45 29.25 3.40
N GLY A 113 25.84 30.47 2.99
CA GLY A 113 25.34 31.09 1.76
C GLY A 113 25.57 30.24 0.50
N LYS A 114 26.74 29.61 0.35
CA LYS A 114 27.05 28.72 -0.79
C LYS A 114 26.16 27.48 -0.77
N LEU A 115 25.92 26.86 0.38
CA LEU A 115 25.02 25.71 0.52
C LEU A 115 23.55 26.08 0.23
N THR A 116 23.08 27.20 0.79
CA THR A 116 21.76 27.78 0.51
C THR A 116 21.55 28.02 -0.99
N MET A 117 22.58 28.50 -1.70
CA MET A 117 22.50 28.69 -3.15
C MET A 117 22.39 27.37 -3.93
N ILE A 118 23.07 26.30 -3.51
CA ILE A 118 22.91 24.96 -4.11
C ILE A 118 21.48 24.46 -3.91
N GLN A 119 20.93 24.65 -2.70
CA GLN A 119 19.58 24.22 -2.32
C GLN A 119 18.53 24.96 -3.14
N TRP A 120 18.57 26.31 -3.14
CA TRP A 120 17.66 27.16 -3.90
C TRP A 120 17.56 26.76 -5.38
N LEU A 121 18.71 26.77 -6.08
CA LEU A 121 18.81 26.46 -7.51
C LEU A 121 18.38 25.01 -7.84
N SER A 122 18.50 24.10 -6.86
CA SER A 122 18.04 22.72 -6.98
C SER A 122 16.54 22.57 -6.75
N GLY A 123 15.99 23.28 -5.77
CA GLY A 123 14.58 23.26 -5.40
C GLY A 123 13.70 23.84 -6.50
N THR A 124 14.03 25.04 -6.98
CA THR A 124 13.30 25.73 -8.07
C THR A 124 13.23 24.89 -9.35
N LEU A 125 14.35 24.30 -9.79
CA LEU A 125 14.39 23.42 -10.97
C LEU A 125 13.67 22.09 -10.73
N ALA A 126 13.71 21.54 -9.51
CA ALA A 126 12.91 20.37 -9.17
C ALA A 126 11.40 20.67 -9.16
N CYS A 127 10.99 21.88 -8.79
CA CYS A 127 9.61 22.36 -8.94
C CYS A 127 9.20 22.52 -10.42
N VAL A 128 10.08 23.03 -11.29
CA VAL A 128 9.84 23.02 -12.75
C VAL A 128 9.71 21.58 -13.28
N LEU A 129 10.59 20.66 -12.86
CA LEU A 129 10.50 19.24 -13.22
C LEU A 129 9.20 18.61 -12.71
N LEU A 130 8.73 18.97 -11.52
CA LEU A 130 7.44 18.54 -10.98
C LEU A 130 6.29 19.05 -11.85
N ALA A 131 6.27 20.35 -12.17
CA ALA A 131 5.26 20.97 -13.02
C ALA A 131 5.20 20.34 -14.43
N LEU A 132 6.35 20.10 -15.06
CA LEU A 132 6.45 19.34 -16.31
C LEU A 132 5.92 17.91 -16.14
N ASN A 133 6.29 17.21 -15.06
CA ASN A 133 5.79 15.86 -14.80
C ASN A 133 4.25 15.84 -14.62
N ARG A 134 3.60 16.92 -14.16
CA ARG A 134 2.13 17.04 -14.18
C ARG A 134 1.56 17.32 -15.57
N LEU A 135 2.27 18.10 -16.39
CA LEU A 135 1.87 18.44 -17.76
C LEU A 135 1.82 17.22 -18.68
N PHE A 136 2.68 16.22 -18.47
CA PHE A 136 2.63 14.97 -19.25
C PHE A 136 1.79 13.85 -18.60
N ASP A 137 1.50 13.91 -17.30
CA ASP A 137 0.41 13.13 -16.68
C ASP A 137 -0.97 13.54 -17.27
N ILE A 138 -1.10 14.76 -17.81
CA ILE A 138 -2.20 15.14 -18.72
C ILE A 138 -1.96 14.44 -20.06
N ASN A 139 -2.92 13.59 -20.45
CA ASN A 139 -2.79 12.66 -21.57
C ASN A 139 -2.87 13.34 -22.95
N PHE A 140 -1.82 14.07 -23.33
CA PHE A 140 -1.60 14.53 -24.69
C PHE A 140 -1.45 13.35 -25.64
N GLY A 141 -2.03 13.46 -26.84
CA GLY A 141 -2.20 12.34 -27.78
C GLY A 141 -0.97 11.48 -28.04
N ASN A 142 -1.21 10.18 -28.26
CA ASN A 142 -0.35 9.00 -28.17
C ASN A 142 1.15 9.13 -28.56
N GLY A 143 1.54 10.06 -29.43
CA GLY A 143 2.93 10.25 -29.84
C GLY A 143 3.83 10.88 -28.76
N LEU A 144 3.36 11.94 -28.10
CA LEU A 144 4.22 12.72 -27.18
C LEU A 144 4.32 12.03 -25.80
N ASN A 145 3.19 11.55 -25.27
CA ASN A 145 3.15 10.87 -23.98
C ASN A 145 3.96 9.55 -24.01
N ARG A 146 4.00 8.83 -25.15
CA ARG A 146 4.84 7.63 -25.31
C ARG A 146 6.34 7.92 -25.16
N LYS A 147 6.84 9.06 -25.66
CA LYS A 147 8.24 9.47 -25.46
C LYS A 147 8.51 9.92 -24.02
N TRP A 148 7.56 10.59 -23.37
CA TRP A 148 7.72 11.02 -21.99
C TRP A 148 7.69 9.85 -21.01
N ASN A 149 6.76 8.90 -21.15
CA ASN A 149 6.75 7.69 -20.32
C ASN A 149 8.07 6.92 -20.45
N GLN A 150 8.61 6.75 -21.67
CA GLN A 150 9.95 6.17 -21.88
C GLN A 150 11.09 6.91 -21.16
N MET A 151 10.92 8.19 -20.80
CA MET A 151 11.88 8.97 -20.02
C MET A 151 11.79 8.69 -18.50
N PHE A 152 10.64 8.24 -17.99
CA PHE A 152 10.40 7.99 -16.56
C PHE A 152 10.11 6.52 -16.19
N ASP A 153 9.91 5.63 -17.18
CA ASP A 153 9.68 4.17 -17.02
C ASP A 153 10.76 3.47 -16.20
N LYS A 154 12.03 3.85 -16.42
CA LYS A 154 13.18 3.23 -15.76
C LYS A 154 13.64 4.09 -14.58
N PRO A 155 13.70 3.55 -13.34
CA PRO A 155 13.92 4.35 -12.14
C PRO A 155 15.28 5.05 -12.09
N TRP A 156 16.29 4.59 -12.83
CA TRP A 156 17.58 5.28 -12.90
C TRP A 156 17.49 6.64 -13.63
N LYS A 157 16.62 6.77 -14.64
CA LYS A 157 16.54 8.00 -15.46
C LYS A 157 16.11 9.22 -14.65
N ILE A 158 15.11 9.06 -13.77
CA ILE A 158 14.68 10.14 -12.86
C ILE A 158 15.81 10.56 -11.93
N TYR A 159 16.60 9.62 -11.37
CA TYR A 159 17.77 9.98 -10.56
C TYR A 159 18.86 10.68 -11.37
N THR A 160 19.08 10.32 -12.64
CA THR A 160 19.98 11.06 -13.54
C THR A 160 19.53 12.51 -13.73
N ILE A 161 18.24 12.77 -13.97
CA ILE A 161 17.70 14.13 -14.11
C ILE A 161 17.89 14.93 -12.81
N LEU A 162 17.57 14.33 -11.66
CA LEU A 162 17.74 14.99 -10.36
C LEU A 162 19.24 15.28 -10.07
N THR A 163 20.14 14.38 -10.45
CA THR A 163 21.60 14.59 -10.32
C THR A 163 22.07 15.76 -11.20
N ILE A 164 21.55 15.91 -12.43
CA ILE A 164 21.85 17.04 -13.30
C ILE A 164 21.38 18.37 -12.68
N ILE A 165 20.22 18.37 -12.02
CA ILE A 165 19.71 19.53 -11.27
C ILE A 165 20.65 19.88 -10.10
N THR A 166 21.11 18.88 -9.31
CA THR A 166 22.08 19.12 -8.23
C THR A 166 23.41 19.67 -8.77
N ILE A 167 23.91 19.14 -9.89
CA ILE A 167 25.13 19.62 -10.55
C ILE A 167 25.00 21.08 -11.00
N TYR A 168 23.84 21.49 -11.51
CA TYR A 168 23.57 22.89 -11.84
C TYR A 168 23.59 23.80 -10.60
N GLY A 169 23.01 23.36 -9.47
CA GLY A 169 23.08 24.10 -8.20
C GLY A 169 24.52 24.26 -7.70
N ILE A 170 25.32 23.19 -7.77
CA ILE A 170 26.76 23.20 -7.45
C ILE A 170 27.52 24.15 -8.38
N TYR A 171 27.25 24.14 -9.68
CA TYR A 171 27.83 25.09 -10.64
C TYR A 171 27.50 26.54 -10.27
N GLY A 172 26.24 26.85 -9.97
CA GLY A 172 25.84 28.20 -9.53
C GLY A 172 26.64 28.68 -8.31
N SER A 173 26.78 27.83 -7.31
CA SER A 173 27.49 28.12 -6.06
C SER A 173 29.01 28.26 -6.20
N ILE A 174 29.65 27.49 -7.09
CA ILE A 174 31.10 27.59 -7.32
C ILE A 174 31.44 28.86 -8.10
N PHE A 175 30.70 29.15 -9.17
CA PHE A 175 31.09 30.14 -10.18
C PHE A 175 30.53 31.55 -9.91
N PHE A 176 29.49 31.68 -9.08
CA PHE A 176 28.85 32.98 -8.79
C PHE A 176 28.76 33.26 -7.28
N ASP A 177 28.57 34.53 -6.95
CA ASP A 177 28.53 35.03 -5.58
C ASP A 177 27.20 34.75 -4.88
N THR A 178 27.19 34.63 -3.56
CA THR A 178 26.00 34.25 -2.79
C THR A 178 25.45 35.38 -1.90
N VAL A 179 24.29 35.12 -1.29
CA VAL A 179 23.73 35.92 -0.21
C VAL A 179 24.38 35.55 1.13
N VAL A 180 24.64 36.56 1.95
CA VAL A 180 25.26 36.48 3.28
C VAL A 180 24.45 37.30 4.28
N PHE A 181 24.46 36.97 5.57
CA PHE A 181 23.56 37.61 6.52
C PHE A 181 23.84 39.12 6.68
N ASN A 182 22.79 39.92 6.51
CA ASN A 182 22.81 41.36 6.73
C ASN A 182 22.08 41.70 8.03
N SER A 183 22.81 42.24 9.01
CA SER A 183 22.25 42.57 10.34
C SER A 183 21.25 43.73 10.35
N VAL A 184 21.31 44.66 9.39
CA VAL A 184 20.40 45.82 9.34
C VAL A 184 19.02 45.40 8.81
N TYR A 185 18.99 44.47 7.86
CA TYR A 185 17.76 43.92 7.27
C TYR A 185 17.30 42.59 7.88
N MET A 186 18.08 42.03 8.82
CA MET A 186 17.83 40.74 9.50
C MET A 186 17.57 39.58 8.53
N SER A 187 18.27 39.56 7.39
CA SER A 187 18.01 38.66 6.24
C SER A 187 19.30 38.43 5.40
N PRO A 188 19.47 37.29 4.71
CA PRO A 188 20.58 37.10 3.76
C PRO A 188 20.41 37.95 2.49
N LEU A 189 21.40 38.80 2.20
CA LEU A 189 21.43 39.68 1.02
C LEU A 189 22.77 39.59 0.28
N LEU A 190 22.81 40.02 -0.98
CA LEU A 190 24.06 40.14 -1.75
C LEU A 190 25.01 41.20 -1.16
N ASN A 191 24.45 42.25 -0.54
CA ASN A 191 25.19 43.30 0.16
C ASN A 191 25.10 43.11 1.69
N PRO A 192 26.19 42.72 2.38
CA PRO A 192 26.26 42.62 3.84
C PRO A 192 26.58 43.96 4.55
N MET A 193 26.62 45.08 3.83
CA MET A 193 26.88 46.44 4.36
C MET A 193 28.24 46.57 5.09
N ILE A 194 29.31 46.03 4.50
CA ILE A 194 30.64 45.92 5.14
C ILE A 194 31.82 46.43 4.30
N GLY A 195 31.58 46.91 3.07
CA GLY A 195 32.60 47.46 2.18
C GLY A 195 32.18 48.79 1.57
N ASN A 196 33.17 49.63 1.22
CA ASN A 196 32.95 50.95 0.60
C ASN A 196 32.47 50.79 -0.85
N ASP A 197 31.33 51.39 -1.20
CA ASP A 197 30.84 51.68 -2.57
C ASP A 197 30.88 50.54 -3.62
N PHE A 198 31.02 49.29 -3.20
CA PHE A 198 30.97 48.12 -4.08
C PHE A 198 29.53 47.80 -4.50
N LYS A 199 29.31 47.63 -5.81
CA LYS A 199 28.03 47.16 -6.35
C LYS A 199 27.95 45.63 -6.27
N TYR A 200 27.13 45.11 -5.36
CA TYR A 200 26.96 43.67 -5.15
C TYR A 200 25.83 43.10 -6.02
N GLU A 201 26.18 42.48 -7.15
CA GLU A 201 25.21 41.95 -8.13
C GLU A 201 25.46 40.48 -8.47
N ASN A 202 24.40 39.67 -8.53
CA ASN A 202 24.45 38.33 -9.12
C ASN A 202 23.45 38.19 -10.28
N HIS A 203 23.91 38.57 -11.47
CA HIS A 203 23.17 38.45 -12.73
C HIS A 203 22.69 37.01 -13.02
N PHE A 204 23.48 35.98 -12.68
CA PHE A 204 23.09 34.58 -12.89
C PHE A 204 21.88 34.19 -12.02
N LEU A 205 21.87 34.60 -10.75
CA LEU A 205 20.75 34.36 -9.84
C LEU A 205 19.48 35.12 -10.27
N SER A 206 19.62 36.38 -10.71
CA SER A 206 18.49 37.15 -11.26
C SER A 206 17.91 36.50 -12.52
N ILE A 207 18.76 36.13 -13.50
CA ILE A 207 18.33 35.44 -14.73
C ILE A 207 17.68 34.10 -14.41
N HIS A 208 18.23 33.33 -13.46
CA HIS A 208 17.64 32.08 -13.00
C HIS A 208 16.22 32.31 -12.42
N ASN A 209 16.07 33.20 -11.44
CA ASN A 209 14.79 33.46 -10.79
C ASN A 209 13.72 33.93 -11.80
N ILE A 210 14.07 34.85 -12.71
CA ILE A 210 13.21 35.29 -13.82
C ILE A 210 12.79 34.10 -14.70
N SER A 211 13.75 33.24 -15.07
CA SER A 211 13.51 32.07 -15.92
C SER A 211 12.58 31.05 -15.25
N ILE A 212 12.73 30.82 -13.94
CA ILE A 212 11.84 29.95 -13.15
C ILE A 212 10.41 30.51 -13.14
N CYS A 213 10.23 31.80 -12.83
CA CYS A 213 8.92 32.43 -12.81
C CYS A 213 8.21 32.36 -14.17
N ILE A 214 8.90 32.71 -15.26
CA ILE A 214 8.36 32.62 -16.62
C ILE A 214 7.98 31.16 -16.97
N THR A 215 8.87 30.21 -16.71
CA THR A 215 8.67 28.79 -17.06
C THR A 215 7.50 28.17 -16.30
N LEU A 216 7.38 28.42 -14.99
CA LEU A 216 6.25 27.94 -14.19
C LEU A 216 4.93 28.58 -14.66
N CYS A 217 4.90 29.90 -14.92
CA CYS A 217 3.72 30.58 -15.45
C CYS A 217 3.27 30.00 -16.80
N ILE A 218 4.19 29.69 -17.72
CA ILE A 218 3.87 29.05 -19.00
C ILE A 218 3.28 27.65 -18.77
N ILE A 219 3.95 26.78 -18.00
CA ILE A 219 3.49 25.40 -17.75
C ILE A 219 2.10 25.40 -17.11
N TYR A 220 1.86 26.23 -16.09
CA TYR A 220 0.56 26.29 -15.42
C TYR A 220 -0.52 26.97 -16.27
N SER A 221 -0.18 27.90 -17.15
CA SER A 221 -1.12 28.44 -18.15
C SER A 221 -1.58 27.37 -19.14
N VAL A 222 -0.66 26.52 -19.63
CA VAL A 222 -1.02 25.38 -20.49
C VAL A 222 -1.86 24.36 -19.74
N LEU A 223 -1.51 24.00 -18.49
CA LEU A 223 -2.32 23.12 -17.64
C LEU A 223 -3.75 23.66 -17.45
N CYS A 224 -3.90 24.96 -17.19
CA CYS A 224 -5.21 25.63 -17.06
C CYS A 224 -5.99 25.65 -18.39
N TYR A 225 -5.34 25.94 -19.52
CA TYR A 225 -5.97 25.88 -20.84
C TYR A 225 -6.48 24.47 -21.19
N CYS A 226 -5.65 23.45 -20.98
CA CYS A 226 -6.05 22.04 -21.13
C CYS A 226 -7.23 21.68 -20.22
N ARG A 227 -7.27 22.25 -19.00
CA ARG A 227 -8.36 22.09 -18.03
C ARG A 227 -9.68 22.75 -18.45
N LEU A 228 -9.63 23.88 -19.18
CA LEU A 228 -10.83 24.57 -19.66
C LEU A 228 -11.51 23.87 -20.85
N LYS A 229 -10.79 23.00 -21.57
CA LYS A 229 -11.34 22.23 -22.70
C LYS A 229 -12.23 21.09 -22.18
N LYS A 230 -13.54 21.37 -22.05
CA LYS A 230 -14.59 20.61 -21.31
C LYS A 230 -14.47 19.07 -21.28
N ASN A 231 -14.06 18.42 -22.37
CA ASN A 231 -14.01 16.95 -22.44
C ASN A 231 -12.91 16.31 -21.57
N PHE A 232 -11.87 17.05 -21.15
CA PHE A 232 -10.70 16.44 -20.51
C PHE A 232 -10.98 15.89 -19.09
N TRP A 233 -11.86 16.54 -18.32
CA TRP A 233 -12.09 16.17 -16.90
C TRP A 233 -13.09 15.02 -16.68
N ARG A 234 -13.68 14.43 -17.72
CA ARG A 234 -14.50 13.21 -17.56
C ARG A 234 -13.68 11.96 -17.21
N VAL A 235 -12.38 11.94 -17.52
CA VAL A 235 -11.53 10.73 -17.39
C VAL A 235 -10.53 10.82 -16.21
N SER A 236 -10.21 12.02 -15.70
CA SER A 236 -9.18 12.16 -14.65
C SER A 236 -9.72 11.91 -13.24
N SER A 237 -9.11 10.95 -12.54
CA SER A 237 -9.50 10.49 -11.20
C SER A 237 -9.40 11.57 -10.11
N HIS A 238 -10.15 11.39 -9.01
CA HIS A 238 -10.07 12.24 -7.82
C HIS A 238 -8.65 12.31 -7.22
N PHE A 239 -7.86 11.23 -7.34
CA PHE A 239 -6.48 11.17 -6.86
C PHE A 239 -5.54 12.06 -7.70
N GLN A 240 -5.67 12.04 -9.02
CA GLN A 240 -4.90 12.91 -9.93
C GLN A 240 -5.25 14.39 -9.71
N ARG A 241 -6.54 14.71 -9.49
CA ARG A 241 -6.99 16.08 -9.15
C ARG A 241 -6.25 16.64 -7.94
N HIS A 242 -6.18 15.87 -6.84
CA HIS A 242 -5.47 16.31 -5.63
C HIS A 242 -3.96 16.51 -5.85
N ILE A 243 -3.29 15.59 -6.54
CA ILE A 243 -1.83 15.72 -6.81
C ILE A 243 -1.54 16.95 -7.68
N LEU A 244 -2.39 17.24 -8.68
CA LEU A 244 -2.25 18.45 -9.48
C LEU A 244 -2.38 19.71 -8.61
N MET A 245 -3.41 19.82 -7.77
CA MET A 245 -3.58 20.98 -6.88
C MET A 245 -2.40 21.14 -5.89
N GLN A 246 -1.87 20.04 -5.34
CA GLN A 246 -0.66 20.07 -4.51
C GLN A 246 0.54 20.68 -5.25
N SER A 247 0.81 20.23 -6.49
CA SER A 247 1.95 20.73 -7.27
C SER A 247 1.84 22.20 -7.68
N VAL A 248 0.63 22.69 -8.00
CA VAL A 248 0.35 24.10 -8.28
C VAL A 248 0.75 24.95 -7.07
N MET A 249 0.27 24.58 -5.89
CA MET A 249 0.54 25.31 -4.65
C MET A 249 2.03 25.33 -4.28
N ILE A 250 2.76 24.21 -4.43
CA ILE A 250 4.23 24.18 -4.22
C ILE A 250 4.94 25.14 -5.18
N SER A 251 4.54 25.15 -6.46
CA SER A 251 5.19 26.01 -7.46
C SER A 251 4.94 27.50 -7.21
N VAL A 252 3.78 27.88 -6.67
CA VAL A 252 3.47 29.25 -6.23
C VAL A 252 4.29 29.65 -5.00
N ILE A 253 4.49 28.72 -4.06
CA ILE A 253 5.33 28.93 -2.88
C ILE A 253 6.79 29.22 -3.28
N TYR A 254 7.33 28.55 -4.30
CA TYR A 254 8.68 28.81 -4.81
C TYR A 254 8.79 30.04 -5.74
N SER A 255 7.79 30.33 -6.57
CA SER A 255 7.86 31.47 -7.51
C SER A 255 7.71 32.84 -6.81
N THR A 256 7.07 32.88 -5.64
CA THR A 256 6.88 34.10 -4.85
C THR A 256 8.21 34.72 -4.38
N PRO A 257 9.06 34.03 -3.58
CA PRO A 257 10.38 34.56 -3.20
C PRO A 257 11.29 34.77 -4.41
N ALA A 258 11.21 33.92 -5.44
CA ALA A 258 11.99 34.09 -6.67
C ALA A 258 11.74 35.46 -7.33
N LEU A 259 10.47 35.87 -7.45
CA LEU A 259 10.10 37.19 -7.95
C LEU A 259 10.49 38.32 -6.97
N MET A 260 10.26 38.12 -5.68
CA MET A 260 10.51 39.17 -4.67
C MET A 260 11.99 39.52 -4.50
N PHE A 261 12.89 38.53 -4.48
CA PHE A 261 14.33 38.79 -4.45
C PHE A 261 14.84 39.44 -5.76
N VAL A 262 14.24 39.12 -6.91
CA VAL A 262 14.53 39.86 -8.17
C VAL A 262 14.13 41.33 -8.05
N ILE A 263 12.97 41.63 -7.48
CA ILE A 263 12.53 43.02 -7.25
C ILE A 263 13.52 43.74 -6.31
N ILE A 264 13.92 43.11 -5.20
CA ILE A 264 14.89 43.68 -4.25
C ILE A 264 16.23 43.98 -4.92
N TYR A 265 16.75 43.11 -5.78
CA TYR A 265 18.05 43.32 -6.45
C TYR A 265 18.05 44.45 -7.49
N TYR A 266 16.88 44.94 -7.91
CA TYR A 266 16.75 46.09 -8.82
C TYR A 266 16.24 47.38 -8.13
N LEU A 267 16.02 47.36 -6.81
CA LEU A 267 15.72 48.55 -6.02
C LEU A 267 17.00 49.08 -5.37
N GLU A 268 17.35 50.34 -5.63
CA GLU A 268 18.53 50.97 -5.02
C GLU A 268 18.41 51.11 -3.49
N ASN A 269 17.18 51.23 -2.98
CA ASN A 269 16.86 51.32 -1.55
C ASN A 269 15.58 50.50 -1.25
N PRO A 270 15.66 49.17 -1.07
CA PRO A 270 14.50 48.35 -0.71
C PRO A 270 14.06 48.66 0.72
N SER A 271 12.76 48.75 0.96
CA SER A 271 12.24 49.00 2.31
C SER A 271 12.44 47.78 3.21
N TYR A 272 12.70 48.02 4.49
CA TYR A 272 12.91 46.95 5.49
C TYR A 272 11.76 45.93 5.49
N LEU A 273 10.52 46.41 5.40
CA LEU A 273 9.32 45.56 5.31
C LEU A 273 9.29 44.68 4.04
N LEU A 274 9.74 45.20 2.89
CA LEU A 274 9.80 44.41 1.65
C LEU A 274 10.82 43.27 1.77
N VAL A 275 12.01 43.55 2.31
CA VAL A 275 13.05 42.53 2.54
C VAL A 275 12.54 41.46 3.51
N GLN A 276 11.99 41.86 4.66
CA GLN A 276 11.45 40.93 5.64
C GLN A 276 10.29 40.08 5.12
N ILE A 277 9.36 40.64 4.33
CA ILE A 277 8.31 39.84 3.67
C ILE A 277 8.92 38.82 2.70
N SER A 278 9.91 39.24 1.91
CA SER A 278 10.55 38.38 0.91
C SER A 278 11.28 37.21 1.56
N ASP A 279 12.03 37.50 2.63
CA ASP A 279 12.74 36.51 3.44
C ASP A 279 11.77 35.51 4.11
N ILE A 280 10.68 36.00 4.71
CA ILE A 280 9.61 35.13 5.26
C ILE A 280 9.00 34.26 4.16
N THR A 281 8.74 34.78 2.95
CA THR A 281 8.23 33.94 1.84
C THR A 281 9.25 32.90 1.37
N TYR A 282 10.55 33.14 1.54
CA TYR A 282 11.59 32.16 1.28
C TYR A 282 11.68 31.11 2.40
N GLN A 283 11.70 31.51 3.68
CA GLN A 283 11.64 30.57 4.81
C GLN A 283 10.45 29.59 4.71
N LEU A 284 9.32 30.05 4.16
CA LEU A 284 8.13 29.24 3.94
C LEU A 284 8.28 28.15 2.85
N THR A 285 9.28 28.21 1.95
CA THR A 285 9.57 27.10 1.00
C THR A 285 9.96 25.83 1.74
N GLY A 286 10.79 25.94 2.79
CA GLY A 286 11.23 24.80 3.59
C GLY A 286 10.13 24.16 4.46
N GLY A 287 9.02 24.86 4.70
CA GLY A 287 7.98 24.43 5.66
C GLY A 287 6.63 24.07 5.06
N LEU A 288 6.08 24.91 4.18
CA LEU A 288 4.71 24.77 3.67
C LEU A 288 4.47 23.49 2.85
N PRO A 289 5.37 23.04 1.96
CA PRO A 289 5.15 21.82 1.18
C PRO A 289 5.02 20.57 2.06
N CYS A 290 5.80 20.47 3.14
CA CYS A 290 5.66 19.41 4.14
C CYS A 290 4.31 19.47 4.88
N ILE A 291 3.82 20.67 5.23
CA ILE A 291 2.46 20.86 5.79
C ILE A 291 1.38 20.44 4.78
N MET A 292 1.54 20.79 3.50
CA MET A 292 0.63 20.38 2.44
C MET A 292 0.59 18.86 2.23
N TYR A 293 1.71 18.16 2.42
CA TYR A 293 1.74 16.69 2.41
C TYR A 293 0.94 16.10 3.59
N LEU A 294 1.00 16.70 4.78
CA LEU A 294 0.21 16.28 5.95
C LEU A 294 -1.31 16.55 5.79
N VAL A 295 -1.66 17.73 5.28
CA VAL A 295 -3.07 18.16 5.11
C VAL A 295 -3.74 17.42 3.95
N MET A 296 -3.12 17.44 2.77
CA MET A 296 -3.77 17.03 1.52
C MET A 296 -3.56 15.55 1.17
N ASN A 297 -2.54 14.87 1.70
CA ASN A 297 -2.29 13.45 1.41
C ASN A 297 -2.73 12.52 2.55
N ARG A 298 -3.99 12.09 2.51
CA ARG A 298 -4.58 11.14 3.49
C ARG A 298 -3.77 9.85 3.66
N LYS A 299 -3.10 9.33 2.61
CA LYS A 299 -2.28 8.11 2.70
C LYS A 299 -1.01 8.32 3.52
N ILE A 300 -0.35 9.47 3.39
CA ILE A 300 0.80 9.85 4.22
C ILE A 300 0.34 10.04 5.67
N ARG A 301 -0.72 10.83 5.90
CA ARG A 301 -1.26 11.10 7.25
C ARG A 301 -1.62 9.81 8.01
N THR A 302 -2.31 8.87 7.39
CA THR A 302 -2.64 7.57 8.02
C THR A 302 -1.38 6.79 8.44
N LYS A 303 -0.31 6.81 7.62
CA LYS A 303 0.95 6.12 7.94
C LYS A 303 1.75 6.82 9.03
N ILE A 304 1.74 8.14 9.11
CA ILE A 304 2.41 8.88 10.21
C ILE A 304 1.71 8.58 11.54
N ILE A 305 0.37 8.56 11.56
CA ILE A 305 -0.42 8.21 12.76
C ILE A 305 -0.13 6.78 13.25
N GLN A 306 0.26 5.87 12.34
CA GLN A 306 0.68 4.49 12.69
C GLN A 306 2.12 4.39 13.25
N ILE A 307 2.93 5.45 13.14
CA ILE A 307 4.34 5.49 13.58
C ILE A 307 4.52 6.30 14.86
N LEU A 308 3.64 7.28 15.12
CA LEU A 308 3.68 8.07 16.36
C LEU A 308 3.51 7.17 17.61
N PRO A 309 4.36 7.32 18.64
CA PRO A 309 4.17 6.63 19.91
C PRO A 309 2.80 6.93 20.52
N LYS A 310 2.09 5.90 21.01
CA LYS A 310 0.88 6.11 21.81
C LYS A 310 1.29 6.76 23.13
N VAL A 311 1.00 8.05 23.27
CA VAL A 311 1.23 8.82 24.49
C VAL A 311 0.47 8.16 25.66
N PRO A 312 1.13 7.79 26.77
CA PRO A 312 0.43 7.35 27.97
C PRO A 312 -0.46 8.48 28.47
N ARG A 313 -1.75 8.20 28.73
CA ARG A 313 -2.62 9.19 29.38
C ARG A 313 -2.03 9.49 30.76
N LEU A 314 -1.80 10.77 31.06
CA LEU A 314 -1.46 11.19 32.43
C LEU A 314 -2.62 10.80 33.35
N ASN A 315 -2.29 10.11 34.44
CA ASN A 315 -3.28 9.71 35.44
C ASN A 315 -3.95 10.96 36.02
N GLN A 316 -5.27 11.05 35.88
CA GLN A 316 -6.06 11.84 36.83
C GLN A 316 -5.97 11.13 38.20
N SER A 317 -5.82 11.91 39.26
CA SER A 317 -5.51 11.39 40.60
C SER A 317 -6.53 10.36 41.08
N PRO A 318 -6.10 9.21 41.63
CA PRO A 318 -7.02 8.20 42.12
C PRO A 318 -7.73 8.69 43.39
N VAL A 319 -9.07 8.65 43.38
CA VAL A 319 -9.85 8.63 44.62
C VAL A 319 -9.60 7.28 45.31
N ALA A 320 -9.35 7.30 46.62
CA ALA A 320 -8.69 6.20 47.33
C ALA A 320 -9.54 4.92 47.42
N PRO A 321 -8.99 3.74 47.05
CA PRO A 321 -9.53 2.44 47.44
C PRO A 321 -9.02 2.06 48.85
N SER A 322 -9.93 1.66 49.73
CA SER A 322 -9.58 1.12 51.05
C SER A 322 -9.10 -0.34 50.98
N THR A 323 -7.92 -0.60 51.57
CA THR A 323 -7.52 -1.84 52.28
C THR A 323 -8.19 -3.17 51.87
N SER A 324 -7.47 -4.21 51.44
CA SER A 324 -6.29 -4.75 52.15
C SER A 324 -5.62 -5.92 51.39
N ASN A 325 -4.36 -6.21 51.80
CA ASN A 325 -3.64 -7.50 51.87
C ASN A 325 -3.99 -8.61 50.84
N HIS A 326 -3.04 -9.21 50.12
CA HIS A 326 -1.99 -10.01 50.77
C HIS A 326 -0.69 -10.26 49.96
N THR A 327 0.44 -10.19 50.65
CA THR A 327 1.73 -10.91 50.44
C THR A 327 2.26 -11.20 49.03
N SER A 328 3.29 -10.45 48.62
CA SER A 328 4.25 -10.84 47.58
C SER A 328 5.46 -11.62 48.14
N LYS A 329 6.00 -12.58 47.37
CA LYS A 329 7.35 -13.14 47.57
C LYS A 329 8.14 -13.13 46.26
N ASN A 330 8.68 -11.97 45.91
CA ASN A 330 9.53 -11.80 44.73
C ASN A 330 11.02 -11.98 45.08
N ARG A 331 11.80 -12.67 44.24
CA ARG A 331 13.23 -12.97 44.48
C ARG A 331 14.13 -12.50 43.33
N ILE A 332 14.38 -11.18 43.26
CA ILE A 332 15.32 -10.59 42.29
C ILE A 332 16.65 -10.25 42.99
N LYS A 333 17.76 -10.42 42.27
CA LYS A 333 19.12 -10.23 42.81
C LYS A 333 19.50 -8.76 42.96
N LYS A 334 20.27 -8.47 44.02
CA LYS A 334 20.85 -7.16 44.37
C LYS A 334 21.64 -6.53 43.20
N LYS A 335 21.55 -5.19 43.09
CA LYS A 335 22.74 -4.34 43.08
C LYS A 335 22.64 -3.36 44.26
N LYS A 336 23.76 -3.12 44.94
CA LYS A 336 23.89 -2.14 46.02
C LYS A 336 24.33 -0.79 45.43
N THR A 337 23.87 0.29 46.05
CA THR A 337 24.75 1.38 46.51
C THR A 337 24.15 2.03 47.76
N THR A 338 25.04 2.58 48.60
CA THR A 338 24.83 3.40 49.80
C THR A 338 23.67 4.41 49.70
N TRP A 339 22.98 4.77 50.79
CA TRP A 339 23.47 4.92 52.18
C TRP A 339 22.57 4.30 53.26
N ASP A 340 23.15 4.03 54.44
CA ASP A 340 22.51 3.42 55.63
C ASP A 340 22.33 4.45 56.78
N LYS A 341 21.42 4.13 57.73
CA LYS A 341 21.15 4.78 59.05
C LYS A 341 20.26 6.06 58.95
N ILE A 342 19.49 6.46 59.97
CA ILE A 342 19.55 6.20 61.43
C ILE A 342 18.19 5.71 62.03
N ALA A 343 18.32 4.93 63.12
CA ALA A 343 17.37 4.43 64.14
C ALA A 343 16.01 5.15 64.38
N ASP A 344 14.86 4.45 64.56
CA ASP A 344 14.36 3.62 65.70
C ASP A 344 13.45 4.45 66.70
N PRO A 345 12.72 3.89 67.71
CA PRO A 345 11.24 3.87 67.64
C PRO A 345 10.49 4.22 68.98
N LYS A 346 9.24 3.70 69.16
CA LYS A 346 8.31 3.67 70.35
C LYS A 346 7.14 4.70 70.30
N MET A 347 5.96 4.54 70.95
CA MET A 347 5.49 3.51 71.93
C MET A 347 3.93 3.33 72.04
N SER A 348 3.48 2.11 72.40
CA SER A 348 2.37 1.67 73.32
C SER A 348 0.89 2.13 73.26
N GLY A 349 -0.02 1.17 73.55
CA GLY A 349 -1.41 1.31 74.07
C GLY A 349 -2.51 0.81 73.11
N GLU A 350 -3.32 -0.26 73.25
CA GLU A 350 -3.88 -1.15 74.32
C GLU A 350 -5.38 -0.95 74.65
N VAL A 351 -6.03 -1.96 75.29
CA VAL A 351 -7.49 -2.19 75.56
C VAL A 351 -8.25 -2.81 74.35
N GLU A 352 -8.65 -4.10 74.30
CA GLU A 352 -9.65 -4.91 75.06
C GLU A 352 -11.15 -4.59 74.73
N ALA A 353 -12.11 -5.53 74.63
CA ALA A 353 -12.08 -7.00 74.44
C ALA A 353 -13.49 -7.59 74.03
N ALA A 354 -13.51 -8.63 73.17
CA ALA A 354 -14.26 -9.93 73.25
C ALA A 354 -15.82 -10.01 73.44
N PRO A 355 -16.49 -11.20 73.34
CA PRO A 355 -16.51 -12.21 72.24
C PRO A 355 -17.96 -12.80 71.97
N ILE A 356 -18.08 -14.10 71.59
CA ILE A 356 -19.30 -14.97 71.47
C ILE A 356 -20.05 -14.92 70.10
N ALA A 357 -20.50 -16.02 69.42
CA ALA A 357 -20.15 -17.46 69.35
C ALA A 357 -20.82 -18.14 68.11
N ALA A 358 -20.53 -19.43 67.84
CA ALA A 358 -21.10 -20.32 66.78
C ALA A 358 -21.59 -21.66 67.44
N PRO A 359 -21.92 -22.81 66.78
CA PRO A 359 -22.02 -23.25 65.35
C PRO A 359 -23.49 -23.74 65.04
N PRO A 360 -23.90 -24.84 64.33
CA PRO A 360 -23.29 -25.88 63.45
C PRO A 360 -23.99 -26.06 62.06
N ALA A 361 -23.98 -27.27 61.46
CA ALA A 361 -24.56 -27.60 60.13
C ALA A 361 -24.90 -29.12 59.93
N GLN A 362 -25.83 -29.47 59.01
CA GLN A 362 -26.18 -30.84 58.47
C GLN A 362 -27.37 -30.75 57.44
N GLN A 363 -27.75 -31.72 56.57
CA GLN A 363 -27.02 -32.66 55.67
C GLN A 363 -27.96 -33.33 54.60
N GLN A 364 -27.38 -33.84 53.49
CA GLN A 364 -27.77 -34.99 52.61
C GLN A 364 -29.12 -35.14 51.82
N GLN A 365 -28.97 -35.29 50.48
CA GLN A 365 -29.52 -36.36 49.57
C GLN A 365 -30.98 -36.37 49.01
N GLN A 366 -31.21 -37.23 47.99
CA GLN A 366 -32.36 -37.33 47.03
C GLN A 366 -33.29 -38.54 47.31
N PRO A 367 -34.49 -38.66 46.65
CA PRO A 367 -34.65 -39.65 45.55
C PRO A 367 -35.70 -39.31 44.43
N GLN A 368 -36.10 -40.33 43.63
CA GLN A 368 -37.00 -40.39 42.44
C GLN A 368 -38.08 -41.52 42.66
N PRO A 369 -38.95 -42.02 41.72
CA PRO A 369 -39.52 -41.57 40.42
C PRO A 369 -41.08 -41.87 40.24
N ASN A 370 -41.58 -42.08 38.99
CA ASN A 370 -42.93 -42.58 38.51
C ASN A 370 -44.07 -41.55 38.31
N GLY A 371 -45.05 -41.68 37.38
CA GLY A 371 -45.31 -42.65 36.28
C GLY A 371 -46.62 -42.38 35.43
N ASP A 372 -46.72 -43.04 34.27
CA ASP A 372 -47.91 -43.58 33.52
C ASP A 372 -48.97 -42.73 32.70
N ASP A 373 -48.98 -42.97 31.37
CA ASP A 373 -50.10 -43.39 30.45
C ASP A 373 -51.28 -42.55 29.85
N LEU A 374 -51.79 -43.11 28.72
CA LEU A 374 -52.89 -42.77 27.76
C LEU A 374 -52.73 -41.52 26.85
N VAL A 375 -52.82 -41.51 25.50
CA VAL A 375 -53.33 -42.36 24.38
C VAL A 375 -54.68 -41.92 23.76
N THR A 376 -54.64 -41.45 22.50
CA THR A 376 -55.62 -41.77 21.43
C THR A 376 -55.08 -41.35 20.04
N SER A 377 -55.70 -41.81 18.94
CA SER A 377 -55.07 -41.95 17.61
C SER A 377 -55.73 -41.14 16.47
N GLY A 378 -54.93 -40.78 15.45
CA GLY A 378 -55.43 -40.35 14.13
C GLY A 378 -54.31 -40.27 13.08
N SER A 379 -54.38 -41.05 12.00
CA SER A 379 -53.27 -41.23 11.05
C SER A 379 -53.70 -41.16 9.58
N VAL A 380 -53.02 -40.35 8.78
CA VAL A 380 -52.94 -40.46 7.30
C VAL A 380 -51.50 -40.18 6.88
N GLN A 381 -51.00 -40.93 5.88
CA GLN A 381 -49.63 -40.83 5.38
C GLN A 381 -49.53 -39.92 4.14
N SER A 382 -48.40 -39.23 3.99
CA SER A 382 -47.76 -38.95 2.70
C SER A 382 -46.26 -38.78 2.89
N MET A 383 -45.45 -39.17 1.91
CA MET A 383 -43.98 -39.19 2.01
C MET A 383 -43.35 -37.93 1.42
N ASN A 384 -42.24 -37.45 2.00
CA ASN A 384 -41.05 -37.12 1.21
C ASN A 384 -39.75 -36.93 2.01
N ALA A 385 -38.63 -37.10 1.28
CA ALA A 385 -37.23 -36.71 1.54
C ALA A 385 -36.74 -36.45 2.99
N ARG A 386 -35.74 -37.22 3.43
CA ARG A 386 -34.97 -36.96 4.66
C ARG A 386 -33.98 -35.80 4.48
N SER A 387 -34.08 -34.77 5.31
CA SER A 387 -32.96 -33.88 5.63
C SER A 387 -32.19 -34.42 6.85
N VAL A 388 -30.86 -34.31 6.84
CA VAL A 388 -30.00 -34.74 7.96
C VAL A 388 -29.76 -33.56 8.90
N SER A 389 -30.04 -33.75 10.19
CA SER A 389 -29.96 -32.72 11.21
C SER A 389 -28.51 -32.36 11.59
N PRO A 390 -28.20 -31.08 11.87
CA PRO A 390 -26.95 -30.70 12.51
C PRO A 390 -26.84 -31.28 13.94
N CYS A 391 -25.62 -31.64 14.35
CA CYS A 391 -25.34 -32.18 15.69
C CYS A 391 -25.48 -31.12 16.81
N PRO A 392 -25.60 -31.54 18.09
CA PRO A 392 -25.88 -30.64 19.20
C PRO A 392 -24.81 -29.57 19.44
N SER A 393 -25.24 -28.37 19.84
CA SER A 393 -24.37 -27.31 20.31
C SER A 393 -23.76 -27.65 21.67
N VAL A 394 -22.43 -27.67 21.76
CA VAL A 394 -21.70 -27.88 23.02
C VAL A 394 -22.00 -26.73 23.98
N SER A 395 -22.59 -27.05 25.13
CA SER A 395 -22.82 -26.10 26.22
C SER A 395 -21.50 -25.78 26.93
N HIS A 396 -20.87 -24.67 26.56
CA HIS A 396 -19.78 -24.10 27.34
C HIS A 396 -20.29 -23.64 28.71
N HIS A 397 -20.02 -24.44 29.73
CA HIS A 397 -20.02 -23.97 31.11
C HIS A 397 -19.04 -22.79 31.22
N GLN A 398 -19.45 -21.71 31.89
CA GLN A 398 -18.61 -20.55 32.13
C GLN A 398 -17.81 -20.76 33.41
N ASP A 399 -16.51 -21.03 33.27
CA ASP A 399 -15.58 -20.92 34.41
C ASP A 399 -15.52 -19.46 34.90
N PRO A 400 -15.68 -19.19 36.21
CA PRO A 400 -15.61 -17.83 36.72
C PRO A 400 -14.21 -17.23 36.72
N LEU A 401 -14.11 -15.94 36.42
CA LEU A 401 -13.03 -15.04 36.86
C LEU A 401 -11.60 -15.36 36.39
N LEU A 402 -11.39 -15.42 35.06
CA LEU A 402 -10.09 -15.04 34.48
C LEU A 402 -9.98 -13.51 34.33
N PRO A 403 -8.81 -12.90 34.59
CA PRO A 403 -8.64 -11.45 34.48
C PRO A 403 -8.62 -10.99 33.02
N VAL A 404 -9.72 -10.39 32.57
CA VAL A 404 -9.84 -9.82 31.21
C VAL A 404 -9.01 -8.53 31.13
N ALA A 405 -7.95 -8.53 30.33
CA ALA A 405 -7.17 -7.33 30.06
C ALA A 405 -7.99 -6.29 29.27
N GLU A 406 -7.93 -5.02 29.69
CA GLU A 406 -8.68 -3.90 29.07
C GLU A 406 -8.39 -3.73 27.56
N ASN A 407 -7.18 -4.11 27.15
CA ASN A 407 -6.72 -4.12 25.77
C ASN A 407 -6.30 -5.55 25.44
N TRP A 408 -6.93 -6.16 24.44
CA TRP A 408 -6.60 -7.51 23.98
C TRP A 408 -6.24 -7.51 22.48
N CYS A 409 -5.43 -8.47 22.07
CA CYS A 409 -5.05 -8.70 20.69
C CYS A 409 -5.26 -10.17 20.35
N HIS A 410 -6.16 -10.46 19.42
CA HIS A 410 -6.27 -11.79 18.82
C HIS A 410 -5.51 -11.81 17.49
N THR A 411 -4.40 -12.54 17.45
CA THR A 411 -3.63 -12.78 16.23
C THR A 411 -4.20 -13.99 15.49
N GLN A 412 -5.01 -13.75 14.47
CA GLN A 412 -5.50 -14.82 13.59
C GLN A 412 -4.48 -15.09 12.48
N VAL A 413 -3.89 -16.29 12.48
CA VAL A 413 -2.99 -16.76 11.43
C VAL A 413 -3.81 -17.49 10.37
N LYS A 414 -3.98 -16.88 9.19
CA LYS A 414 -4.71 -17.47 8.06
C LYS A 414 -3.85 -18.57 7.42
N VAL A 415 -4.33 -19.81 7.47
CA VAL A 415 -3.69 -20.98 6.86
C VAL A 415 -4.48 -21.39 5.62
N ILE A 416 -3.79 -21.59 4.50
CA ILE A 416 -4.35 -22.17 3.28
C ILE A 416 -3.98 -23.65 3.28
N LYS A 417 -4.99 -24.52 3.24
CA LYS A 417 -4.82 -25.97 3.09
C LYS A 417 -5.09 -26.38 1.65
N PHE A 418 -4.29 -27.31 1.15
CA PHE A 418 -4.51 -28.03 -0.11
C PHE A 418 -3.85 -29.41 -0.01
N ASN A 419 -4.29 -30.34 -0.85
CA ASN A 419 -3.72 -31.68 -0.92
C ASN A 419 -3.28 -32.01 -2.35
N TYR A 420 -2.46 -33.05 -2.47
CA TYR A 420 -1.93 -33.56 -3.72
C TYR A 420 -1.72 -35.07 -3.61
N MET A 421 -2.12 -35.81 -4.63
CA MET A 421 -1.93 -37.26 -4.72
C MET A 421 -0.98 -37.57 -5.86
N TRP A 422 0.04 -38.38 -5.58
CA TRP A 422 0.98 -38.88 -6.59
C TRP A 422 0.99 -40.39 -6.56
N THR A 423 0.61 -41.01 -7.68
CA THR A 423 0.73 -42.46 -7.89
C THR A 423 1.93 -42.74 -8.77
N ILE A 424 2.84 -43.60 -8.30
CA ILE A 424 3.89 -44.22 -9.10
C ILE A 424 3.43 -45.65 -9.40
N ASN A 425 3.28 -46.00 -10.68
CA ASN A 425 2.94 -47.36 -11.10
C ASN A 425 4.20 -48.17 -11.32
N ASN A 426 4.13 -49.49 -11.10
CA ASN A 426 5.26 -50.44 -11.22
C ASN A 426 6.41 -50.05 -10.27
N PHE A 427 6.10 -49.71 -9.02
CA PHE A 427 7.06 -49.15 -8.06
C PHE A 427 8.20 -50.10 -7.70
N SER A 428 7.97 -51.41 -7.66
CA SER A 428 9.03 -52.42 -7.47
C SER A 428 10.08 -52.41 -8.58
N PHE A 429 9.73 -51.93 -9.78
CA PHE A 429 10.60 -51.82 -10.96
C PHE A 429 11.33 -50.46 -11.06
N CYS A 430 11.21 -49.57 -10.07
CA CYS A 430 11.98 -48.32 -10.01
C CYS A 430 13.48 -48.59 -10.08
N ARG A 431 14.14 -48.02 -11.10
CA ARG A 431 15.56 -48.27 -11.39
C ARG A 431 16.50 -47.42 -10.53
N GLU A 432 16.00 -46.31 -10.01
CA GLU A 432 16.75 -45.29 -9.27
C GLU A 432 17.62 -45.89 -8.17
N GLU A 433 18.92 -45.60 -8.18
CA GLU A 433 19.86 -46.04 -7.17
C GLU A 433 19.84 -45.17 -5.89
N MET A 434 20.61 -45.56 -4.88
CA MET A 434 20.70 -44.80 -3.62
C MET A 434 21.12 -43.34 -3.90
N GLY A 435 20.35 -42.39 -3.37
CA GLY A 435 20.53 -40.95 -3.62
C GLY A 435 19.85 -40.41 -4.89
N GLU A 436 19.50 -41.26 -5.86
CA GLU A 436 18.74 -40.85 -7.04
C GLU A 436 17.27 -40.57 -6.69
N VAL A 437 16.62 -39.68 -7.45
CA VAL A 437 15.39 -39.01 -7.02
C VAL A 437 14.33 -38.85 -8.09
N LEU A 438 13.18 -39.49 -7.86
CA LEU A 438 11.94 -39.25 -8.59
C LEU A 438 11.32 -37.91 -8.14
N LYS A 439 10.64 -37.23 -9.07
CA LYS A 439 9.90 -35.98 -8.80
C LYS A 439 8.49 -36.07 -9.36
N SER A 440 7.51 -35.55 -8.61
CA SER A 440 6.15 -35.39 -9.12
C SER A 440 6.05 -34.21 -10.11
N SER A 441 4.94 -34.14 -10.84
CA SER A 441 4.47 -32.90 -11.47
C SER A 441 4.32 -31.78 -10.42
N THR A 442 4.37 -30.52 -10.88
CA THR A 442 4.17 -29.37 -10.00
C THR A 442 2.70 -29.15 -9.64
N PHE A 443 2.44 -28.72 -8.40
CA PHE A 443 1.10 -28.43 -7.89
C PHE A 443 1.08 -27.12 -7.06
N SER A 444 -0.11 -26.53 -6.91
CA SER A 444 -0.33 -25.22 -6.31
C SER A 444 -1.62 -25.17 -5.48
N ALA A 445 -1.75 -24.16 -4.62
CA ALA A 445 -2.99 -23.87 -3.90
C ALA A 445 -4.02 -23.19 -4.83
N GLY A 446 -4.74 -23.98 -5.61
CA GLY A 446 -5.65 -23.51 -6.66
C GLY A 446 -4.91 -22.95 -7.89
N SER A 447 -5.66 -22.27 -8.77
CA SER A 447 -5.23 -21.78 -10.09
C SER A 447 -4.25 -20.58 -10.08
N SER A 448 -3.53 -20.34 -8.97
CA SER A 448 -2.62 -19.20 -8.84
C SER A 448 -1.15 -19.61 -9.00
N ASP A 449 -0.51 -19.16 -10.08
CA ASP A 449 0.87 -19.50 -10.49
C ASP A 449 2.00 -19.06 -9.53
N LYS A 450 1.63 -18.52 -8.36
CA LYS A 450 2.51 -17.78 -7.43
C LYS A 450 3.40 -18.67 -6.56
N LEU A 451 2.97 -19.91 -6.31
CA LEU A 451 3.68 -20.90 -5.48
C LEU A 451 3.55 -22.29 -6.12
N LYS A 452 4.64 -22.84 -6.66
CA LYS A 452 4.68 -24.21 -7.22
C LYS A 452 5.49 -25.13 -6.33
N TRP A 453 4.89 -26.27 -5.99
CA TRP A 453 5.48 -27.32 -5.16
C TRP A 453 5.63 -28.60 -5.98
N CYS A 454 6.54 -29.49 -5.61
CA CYS A 454 6.50 -30.88 -6.04
C CYS A 454 6.96 -31.81 -4.92
N LEU A 455 6.67 -33.11 -5.06
CA LEU A 455 7.21 -34.15 -4.20
C LEU A 455 8.54 -34.67 -4.76
N ARG A 456 9.46 -35.04 -3.88
CA ARG A 456 10.71 -35.76 -4.17
C ARG A 456 10.70 -37.10 -3.45
N ILE A 457 11.03 -38.19 -4.13
CA ILE A 457 11.18 -39.52 -3.55
C ILE A 457 12.54 -40.10 -3.92
N ASN A 458 13.24 -40.64 -2.93
CA ASN A 458 14.39 -41.53 -3.13
C ASN A 458 13.94 -42.98 -2.82
N PRO A 459 13.70 -43.84 -3.83
CA PRO A 459 13.14 -45.19 -3.60
C PRO A 459 14.07 -46.11 -2.80
N LYS A 460 15.39 -45.95 -2.94
CA LYS A 460 16.45 -46.73 -2.27
C LYS A 460 17.19 -45.93 -1.18
N GLY A 461 16.53 -44.93 -0.60
CA GLY A 461 17.13 -44.02 0.40
C GLY A 461 17.95 -42.89 -0.21
N LEU A 462 18.16 -41.83 0.57
CA LEU A 462 18.96 -40.65 0.17
C LEU A 462 20.47 -40.86 0.37
N ASP A 463 20.86 -41.63 1.39
CA ASP A 463 22.24 -41.98 1.72
C ASP A 463 22.28 -43.27 2.56
N GLU A 464 23.49 -43.77 2.88
CA GLU A 464 23.72 -45.03 3.62
C GLU A 464 22.97 -45.12 4.95
N GLU A 465 22.71 -44.01 5.65
CA GLU A 465 21.95 -44.05 6.91
C GLU A 465 20.46 -44.39 6.66
N SER A 466 19.96 -44.22 5.43
CA SER A 466 18.58 -44.45 5.01
C SER A 466 18.38 -45.44 3.86
N ARG A 467 19.40 -46.19 3.45
CA ARG A 467 19.39 -47.25 2.41
C ARG A 467 18.17 -48.20 2.42
N ASP A 468 17.69 -48.57 3.61
CA ASP A 468 16.59 -49.52 3.82
C ASP A 468 15.22 -48.83 3.91
N TYR A 469 15.17 -47.51 3.67
CA TYR A 469 13.98 -46.67 3.74
C TYR A 469 13.72 -45.95 2.42
N LEU A 470 12.44 -45.68 2.15
CA LEU A 470 12.04 -44.66 1.21
C LEU A 470 12.23 -43.29 1.88
N SER A 471 12.87 -42.33 1.21
CA SER A 471 12.93 -40.92 1.67
C SER A 471 11.95 -40.06 0.88
N LEU A 472 11.16 -39.22 1.55
CA LEU A 472 10.07 -38.42 0.94
C LEU A 472 10.11 -36.96 1.40
N TYR A 473 10.13 -36.02 0.45
CA TYR A 473 10.21 -34.59 0.71
C TYR A 473 9.24 -33.75 -0.13
N LEU A 474 8.82 -32.61 0.42
CA LEU A 474 8.13 -31.53 -0.27
C LEU A 474 9.18 -30.48 -0.70
N LEU A 475 9.17 -30.09 -1.97
CA LEU A 475 10.08 -29.08 -2.55
C LEU A 475 9.27 -27.84 -2.99
N LEU A 476 9.74 -26.64 -2.62
CA LEU A 476 9.22 -25.38 -3.18
C LEU A 476 9.99 -25.02 -4.47
N VAL A 477 9.37 -25.27 -5.62
CA VAL A 477 9.98 -25.15 -6.96
C VAL A 477 10.04 -23.69 -7.45
N GLN A 478 8.95 -22.93 -7.27
CA GLN A 478 8.84 -21.53 -7.69
C GLN A 478 8.12 -20.72 -6.61
N CYS A 479 8.63 -19.53 -6.29
CA CYS A 479 8.05 -18.66 -5.27
C CYS A 479 8.21 -17.18 -5.62
N ASN A 480 7.13 -16.40 -5.50
CA ASN A 480 7.18 -14.94 -5.64
C ASN A 480 7.35 -14.17 -4.32
N LYS A 481 7.59 -14.87 -3.20
CA LYS A 481 7.90 -14.32 -1.87
C LYS A 481 9.34 -14.66 -1.47
N SER A 482 9.91 -13.88 -0.54
CA SER A 482 11.25 -14.15 0.02
C SER A 482 11.31 -15.39 0.90
N GLU A 483 10.20 -15.74 1.57
CA GLU A 483 10.03 -17.01 2.27
C GLU A 483 8.55 -17.44 2.27
N VAL A 484 8.32 -18.73 2.50
CA VAL A 484 7.01 -19.32 2.81
C VAL A 484 7.16 -20.19 4.05
N ARG A 485 6.14 -20.22 4.92
CA ARG A 485 6.09 -21.18 6.04
C ARG A 485 4.96 -22.17 5.80
N ALA A 486 5.24 -23.46 5.86
CA ALA A 486 4.24 -24.50 5.64
C ALA A 486 4.43 -25.69 6.61
N LYS A 487 3.32 -26.20 7.15
CA LYS A 487 3.25 -27.58 7.63
C LYS A 487 2.94 -28.50 6.44
N PHE A 488 3.36 -29.76 6.52
CA PHE A 488 3.02 -30.81 5.57
C PHE A 488 2.79 -32.15 6.29
N LYS A 489 1.93 -33.00 5.74
CA LYS A 489 1.70 -34.39 6.16
C LYS A 489 1.77 -35.27 4.91
N PHE A 490 2.45 -36.41 5.02
CA PHE A 490 2.46 -37.43 3.98
C PHE A 490 1.86 -38.72 4.54
N SER A 491 1.19 -39.48 3.68
CA SER A 491 0.63 -40.80 3.97
C SER A 491 0.64 -41.66 2.70
N ILE A 492 0.42 -42.97 2.87
CA ILE A 492 0.25 -43.93 1.77
C ILE A 492 -1.22 -44.37 1.75
N LEU A 493 -1.85 -44.29 0.59
CA LEU A 493 -3.21 -44.77 0.39
C LEU A 493 -3.20 -46.28 0.16
N ASN A 494 -3.95 -47.02 0.96
CA ASN A 494 -4.13 -48.47 0.76
C ASN A 494 -5.11 -48.75 -0.40
N ALA A 495 -5.36 -50.04 -0.69
CA ALA A 495 -6.32 -50.47 -1.71
C ALA A 495 -7.76 -49.90 -1.55
N LYS A 496 -8.16 -49.50 -0.34
CA LYS A 496 -9.46 -48.87 -0.05
C LYS A 496 -9.44 -47.33 -0.17
N ARG A 497 -8.29 -46.75 -0.52
CA ARG A 497 -7.99 -45.30 -0.48
C ARG A 497 -8.03 -44.67 0.91
N GLU A 498 -7.83 -45.47 1.96
CA GLU A 498 -7.69 -44.98 3.33
C GLU A 498 -6.25 -44.50 3.57
N GLU A 499 -6.06 -43.39 4.30
CA GLU A 499 -4.72 -42.90 4.65
C GLU A 499 -4.04 -43.80 5.69
N THR A 500 -2.86 -44.33 5.35
CA THR A 500 -2.04 -45.17 6.24
C THR A 500 -0.62 -44.62 6.38
N LYS A 501 0.12 -45.10 7.39
CA LYS A 501 1.56 -44.82 7.60
C LYS A 501 1.90 -43.32 7.57
N ALA A 502 0.99 -42.50 8.11
CA ALA A 502 1.10 -41.05 8.04
C ALA A 502 2.22 -40.49 8.92
N MET A 503 2.94 -39.47 8.42
CA MET A 503 3.86 -38.65 9.20
C MET A 503 3.70 -37.16 8.88
N GLU A 504 3.70 -36.33 9.91
CA GLU A 504 3.50 -34.87 9.79
C GLU A 504 4.67 -34.04 10.31
N SER A 505 4.82 -32.86 9.73
CA SER A 505 5.80 -31.87 10.16
C SER A 505 5.40 -31.28 11.52
N GLN A 506 6.19 -31.57 12.56
CA GLN A 506 5.99 -31.07 13.93
C GLN A 506 5.64 -29.57 14.01
N ARG A 507 6.32 -28.74 13.19
CA ARG A 507 6.11 -27.30 13.05
C ARG A 507 6.05 -26.90 11.58
N ALA A 508 5.54 -25.70 11.30
CA ALA A 508 5.67 -25.11 9.97
C ALA A 508 7.16 -24.80 9.67
N TYR A 509 7.70 -25.39 8.61
CA TYR A 509 9.08 -25.18 8.17
C TYR A 509 9.20 -23.99 7.23
N ARG A 510 10.38 -23.36 7.20
CA ARG A 510 10.72 -22.24 6.32
C ARG A 510 11.20 -22.76 4.97
N PHE A 511 10.41 -22.51 3.93
CA PHE A 511 10.77 -22.79 2.54
C PHE A 511 11.22 -21.49 1.85
N VAL A 512 12.16 -21.66 0.93
CA VAL A 512 12.59 -20.67 -0.07
C VAL A 512 12.65 -21.39 -1.43
N GLN A 513 12.75 -20.68 -2.53
CA GLN A 513 12.81 -21.31 -3.85
C GLN A 513 14.01 -22.29 -3.94
N GLY A 514 13.75 -23.52 -4.40
CA GLY A 514 14.72 -24.60 -4.46
C GLY A 514 14.95 -25.35 -3.14
N LYS A 515 14.29 -24.97 -2.03
CA LYS A 515 14.42 -25.65 -0.73
C LYS A 515 13.29 -26.63 -0.46
N ASP A 516 13.66 -27.76 0.14
CA ASP A 516 12.81 -28.86 0.54
C ASP A 516 12.84 -29.15 2.06
N TRP A 517 11.78 -29.83 2.53
CA TRP A 517 11.68 -30.42 3.86
C TRP A 517 10.87 -31.72 3.79
N GLY A 518 11.15 -32.68 4.66
CA GLY A 518 10.59 -34.02 4.56
C GLY A 518 11.20 -35.01 5.55
N PHE A 519 11.03 -36.30 5.27
CA PHE A 519 11.51 -37.39 6.12
C PHE A 519 12.51 -38.26 5.35
N LYS A 520 13.75 -38.28 5.86
CA LYS A 520 14.84 -39.14 5.37
C LYS A 520 14.52 -40.64 5.51
N LYS A 521 13.74 -41.00 6.54
CA LYS A 521 13.26 -42.35 6.83
C LYS A 521 11.74 -42.32 6.89
N PHE A 522 11.07 -42.31 5.73
CA PHE A 522 9.61 -42.20 5.67
C PHE A 522 8.92 -43.54 5.99
N ILE A 523 9.31 -44.61 5.29
CA ILE A 523 8.86 -45.98 5.55
C ILE A 523 10.00 -46.95 5.21
N ARG A 524 10.11 -48.08 5.92
CA ARG A 524 11.06 -49.13 5.54
C ARG A 524 10.64 -49.77 4.21
N ARG A 525 11.60 -50.14 3.38
CA ARG A 525 11.37 -50.69 2.04
C ARG A 525 10.84 -52.12 2.08
N ASP A 526 11.30 -52.94 3.02
CA ASP A 526 10.79 -54.30 3.23
C ASP A 526 9.30 -54.28 3.63
N PHE A 527 8.93 -53.45 4.60
CA PHE A 527 7.53 -53.26 5.01
C PHE A 527 6.65 -52.72 3.86
N LEU A 528 7.21 -51.89 2.98
CA LEU A 528 6.48 -51.32 1.84
C LEU A 528 6.27 -52.34 0.71
N LEU A 529 7.25 -53.21 0.46
CA LEU A 529 7.23 -54.21 -0.62
C LEU A 529 6.54 -55.53 -0.22
N ASP A 530 6.34 -55.79 1.08
CA ASP A 530 5.54 -56.90 1.59
C ASP A 530 4.05 -56.71 1.25
N GLU A 531 3.56 -57.52 0.31
CA GLU A 531 2.17 -57.56 -0.17
C GLU A 531 1.14 -57.70 0.97
N GLY A 532 1.51 -58.38 2.06
CA GLY A 532 0.65 -58.57 3.24
C GLY A 532 0.24 -57.26 3.93
N ASN A 533 0.97 -56.16 3.68
CA ASN A 533 0.65 -54.84 4.21
C ASN A 533 -0.30 -54.01 3.31
N GLY A 534 -0.58 -54.46 2.08
CA GLY A 534 -1.58 -53.83 1.20
C GLY A 534 -1.26 -52.40 0.75
N LEU A 535 0.02 -52.01 0.76
CA LEU A 535 0.49 -50.64 0.46
C LEU A 535 0.85 -50.40 -1.02
N LEU A 536 0.97 -51.46 -1.83
CA LEU A 536 1.28 -51.42 -3.26
C LEU A 536 0.25 -52.21 -4.10
N PRO A 537 -1.05 -51.88 -4.07
CA PRO A 537 -2.04 -52.51 -4.93
C PRO A 537 -1.66 -52.34 -6.41
N ASP A 538 -1.66 -53.42 -7.19
CA ASP A 538 -1.16 -53.49 -8.58
C ASP A 538 0.28 -52.94 -8.76
N ASP A 539 1.15 -53.08 -7.76
CA ASP A 539 2.47 -52.42 -7.69
C ASP A 539 2.41 -50.88 -7.86
N ARG A 540 1.35 -50.25 -7.33
CA ARG A 540 1.17 -48.79 -7.36
C ARG A 540 1.40 -48.18 -6.00
N LEU A 541 2.42 -47.33 -5.88
CA LEU A 541 2.64 -46.48 -4.72
C LEU A 541 1.82 -45.19 -4.84
N SER A 542 0.66 -45.13 -4.18
CA SER A 542 -0.14 -43.91 -4.06
C SER A 542 0.20 -43.13 -2.78
N ILE A 543 0.96 -42.05 -2.92
CA ILE A 543 1.28 -41.12 -1.83
C ILE A 543 0.30 -39.96 -1.84
N PHE A 544 -0.24 -39.65 -0.66
CA PHE A 544 -1.08 -38.49 -0.41
C PHE A 544 -0.30 -37.47 0.43
N CYS A 545 -0.38 -36.21 0.03
CA CYS A 545 0.31 -35.08 0.63
C CYS A 545 -0.70 -34.00 1.00
N GLU A 546 -0.77 -33.62 2.26
CA GLU A 546 -1.45 -32.40 2.71
C GLU A 546 -0.41 -31.30 2.95
N VAL A 547 -0.69 -30.08 2.45
CA VAL A 547 0.14 -28.90 2.69
C VAL A 547 -0.70 -27.80 3.33
N SER A 548 -0.21 -27.24 4.43
CA SER A 548 -0.83 -26.17 5.21
C SER A 548 0.09 -24.95 5.22
N VAL A 549 -0.10 -24.04 4.26
CA VAL A 549 0.71 -22.82 4.07
C VAL A 549 0.18 -21.69 4.94
N VAL A 550 1.07 -21.05 5.71
CA VAL A 550 0.80 -19.81 6.43
C VAL A 550 0.76 -18.66 5.42
N ALA A 551 -0.39 -18.02 5.25
CA ALA A 551 -0.61 -17.01 4.22
C ALA A 551 -0.44 -15.58 4.73
N GLU A 552 -1.25 -15.20 5.72
CA GLU A 552 -1.34 -13.85 6.29
C GLU A 552 -1.58 -13.94 7.80
N THR A 553 -1.19 -12.91 8.54
CA THR A 553 -1.35 -12.83 10.00
C THR A 553 -2.07 -11.53 10.33
N VAL A 554 -3.31 -11.63 10.78
CA VAL A 554 -4.19 -10.50 11.06
C VAL A 554 -4.27 -10.31 12.57
N ASN A 555 -3.80 -9.16 13.06
CA ASN A 555 -3.94 -8.77 14.46
C ASN A 555 -5.24 -7.98 14.64
N VAL A 556 -6.24 -8.60 15.26
CA VAL A 556 -7.48 -7.93 15.67
C VAL A 556 -7.29 -7.43 17.10
N THR A 557 -7.09 -6.12 17.26
CA THR A 557 -6.97 -5.48 18.59
C THR A 557 -8.33 -4.95 19.04
N GLY A 558 -8.81 -5.44 20.18
CA GLY A 558 -10.03 -4.96 20.81
C GLY A 558 -9.76 -4.13 22.07
N GLN A 559 -10.66 -3.19 22.34
CA GLN A 559 -10.86 -2.62 23.67
C GLN A 559 -12.20 -3.11 24.19
N THR A 560 -12.28 -3.47 25.47
CA THR A 560 -13.47 -4.11 26.05
C THR A 560 -14.55 -3.07 26.38
N ASN A 561 -15.14 -2.48 25.34
CA ASN A 561 -16.28 -1.57 25.47
C ASN A 561 -17.52 -2.33 25.97
N VAL A 562 -18.34 -1.64 26.78
CA VAL A 562 -19.59 -2.12 27.39
C VAL A 562 -20.58 -2.74 26.38
N SER A 563 -20.44 -2.42 25.10
CA SER A 563 -21.20 -2.93 23.96
C SER A 563 -21.39 -4.45 23.91
N GLN A 564 -20.44 -5.27 24.40
CA GLN A 564 -20.55 -6.73 24.32
C GLN A 564 -21.56 -7.38 25.28
N LEU A 565 -22.14 -6.63 26.23
CA LEU A 565 -23.32 -7.08 26.99
C LEU A 565 -24.60 -7.12 26.13
N PHE A 566 -24.62 -6.44 24.98
CA PHE A 566 -25.78 -6.31 24.12
C PHE A 566 -25.57 -7.01 22.78
N LYS A 567 -26.43 -7.97 22.45
CA LYS A 567 -26.48 -8.60 21.12
C LYS A 567 -27.08 -7.63 20.10
N VAL A 568 -26.26 -6.74 19.54
CA VAL A 568 -26.67 -5.85 18.44
C VAL A 568 -27.02 -6.71 17.21
N PRO A 569 -28.23 -6.60 16.63
CA PRO A 569 -28.59 -7.31 15.41
C PRO A 569 -27.75 -6.89 14.20
N ALA A 570 -27.71 -7.72 13.16
CA ALA A 570 -27.13 -7.33 11.87
C ALA A 570 -27.87 -6.14 11.26
N GLY A 571 -27.14 -5.25 10.58
CA GLY A 571 -27.72 -4.08 9.91
C GLY A 571 -28.46 -4.50 8.63
N ARG A 572 -29.77 -4.22 8.56
CA ARG A 572 -30.67 -4.68 7.49
C ARG A 572 -30.86 -3.70 6.33
N LEU A 573 -30.04 -2.66 6.21
CA LEU A 573 -30.24 -1.57 5.24
C LEU A 573 -30.46 -2.06 3.78
N SER A 574 -29.74 -3.09 3.34
CA SER A 574 -29.92 -3.71 2.01
C SER A 574 -31.26 -4.45 1.86
N GLU A 575 -31.78 -5.04 2.94
CA GLU A 575 -33.07 -5.74 2.99
C GLU A 575 -34.23 -4.72 3.03
N ASP A 576 -34.08 -3.67 3.85
CA ASP A 576 -35.03 -2.57 3.96
C ASP A 576 -35.16 -1.81 2.63
N LEU A 577 -34.04 -1.56 1.92
CA LEU A 577 -34.02 -0.97 0.57
C LEU A 577 -34.54 -1.94 -0.51
N ALA A 578 -34.23 -3.24 -0.44
CA ALA A 578 -34.85 -4.24 -1.32
C ALA A 578 -36.39 -4.20 -1.19
N GLY A 579 -36.88 -4.06 0.05
CA GLY A 579 -38.30 -3.92 0.35
C GLY A 579 -38.97 -2.74 -0.34
N LEU A 580 -38.29 -1.59 -0.51
CA LEU A 580 -38.83 -0.44 -1.26
C LEU A 580 -39.03 -0.77 -2.74
N PHE A 581 -38.08 -1.48 -3.36
CA PHE A 581 -38.16 -1.87 -4.77
C PHE A 581 -39.20 -2.98 -5.00
N GLU A 582 -39.16 -4.05 -4.20
CA GLU A 582 -40.07 -5.19 -4.34
C GLU A 582 -41.53 -4.80 -4.04
N LYS A 583 -41.78 -3.96 -3.04
CA LYS A 583 -43.14 -3.50 -2.64
C LYS A 583 -43.59 -2.23 -3.36
N ARG A 584 -42.71 -1.56 -4.13
CA ARG A 584 -42.98 -0.33 -4.91
C ARG A 584 -43.46 0.87 -4.06
N THR A 585 -43.24 0.83 -2.74
CA THR A 585 -43.71 1.87 -1.82
C THR A 585 -42.87 3.14 -1.95
N TRP A 586 -43.52 4.28 -2.16
CA TRP A 586 -42.91 5.62 -2.30
C TRP A 586 -42.11 5.86 -3.60
N SER A 587 -42.33 5.05 -4.64
CA SER A 587 -41.70 5.27 -5.96
C SER A 587 -42.10 6.61 -6.58
N ASP A 588 -41.11 7.41 -7.00
CA ASP A 588 -41.28 8.72 -7.64
C ASP A 588 -41.07 8.69 -9.17
N CYS A 589 -40.70 7.53 -9.72
CA CYS A 589 -40.41 7.35 -11.14
C CYS A 589 -40.75 5.93 -11.63
N LYS A 590 -41.04 5.79 -12.93
CA LYS A 590 -41.22 4.51 -13.63
C LYS A 590 -40.17 4.33 -14.73
N LEU A 591 -39.64 3.12 -14.86
CA LEU A 591 -38.83 2.71 -16.02
C LEU A 591 -39.64 1.71 -16.84
N ILE A 592 -39.81 1.96 -18.14
CA ILE A 592 -40.61 1.14 -19.05
C ILE A 592 -39.64 0.40 -19.99
N CYS A 593 -39.39 -0.87 -19.69
CA CYS A 593 -38.53 -1.72 -20.51
C CYS A 593 -39.33 -2.41 -21.61
N LYS A 594 -38.94 -2.20 -22.87
CA LYS A 594 -39.44 -2.99 -24.00
C LYS A 594 -38.54 -4.22 -24.20
N SER A 595 -39.12 -5.39 -24.43
CA SER A 595 -38.38 -6.59 -24.81
C SER A 595 -38.24 -6.67 -26.32
N SER A 596 -37.08 -7.12 -26.81
CA SER A 596 -36.83 -7.36 -28.23
C SER A 596 -37.61 -8.56 -28.78
N GLN A 597 -38.07 -9.48 -27.93
CA GLN A 597 -38.69 -10.75 -28.34
C GLN A 597 -40.21 -10.68 -28.55
N GLY A 598 -40.78 -9.47 -28.72
CA GLY A 598 -42.21 -9.27 -28.94
C GLY A 598 -43.08 -9.48 -27.69
N MET A 599 -42.48 -9.71 -26.52
CA MET A 599 -43.18 -9.75 -25.24
C MET A 599 -43.67 -8.36 -24.81
N ALA A 600 -44.70 -8.33 -23.96
CA ALA A 600 -45.23 -7.10 -23.38
C ALA A 600 -44.14 -6.33 -22.61
N SER A 601 -44.17 -4.99 -22.69
CA SER A 601 -43.24 -4.13 -21.95
C SER A 601 -43.44 -4.25 -20.44
N GLN A 602 -42.33 -4.26 -19.68
CA GLN A 602 -42.37 -4.36 -18.23
C GLN A 602 -42.06 -3.00 -17.59
N THR A 603 -42.98 -2.52 -16.75
CA THR A 603 -42.81 -1.29 -15.96
C THR A 603 -42.23 -1.59 -14.58
N PHE A 604 -41.10 -0.96 -14.27
CA PHE A 604 -40.46 -0.96 -12.96
C PHE A 604 -40.76 0.34 -12.21
N HIS A 605 -41.17 0.23 -10.95
CA HIS A 605 -41.34 1.39 -10.07
C HIS A 605 -40.04 1.62 -9.29
N VAL A 606 -39.52 2.85 -9.33
CA VAL A 606 -38.19 3.18 -8.80
C VAL A 606 -38.17 4.53 -8.07
N HIS A 607 -37.04 4.81 -7.44
CA HIS A 607 -36.78 6.03 -6.66
C HIS A 607 -35.61 6.80 -7.29
N LYS A 608 -35.84 8.00 -7.82
CA LYS A 608 -34.85 8.86 -8.49
C LYS A 608 -33.63 9.07 -7.62
N ALA A 609 -33.83 9.37 -6.34
CA ALA A 609 -32.75 9.58 -5.37
C ALA A 609 -31.81 8.37 -5.23
N ILE A 610 -32.36 7.14 -5.20
CA ILE A 610 -31.55 5.92 -5.10
C ILE A 610 -30.76 5.71 -6.39
N LEU A 611 -31.45 5.72 -7.54
CA LEU A 611 -30.82 5.50 -8.86
C LEU A 611 -29.74 6.56 -9.16
N ALA A 612 -30.01 7.84 -8.91
CA ALA A 612 -29.05 8.94 -9.08
C ALA A 612 -27.87 8.88 -8.11
N SER A 613 -28.02 8.29 -6.92
CA SER A 613 -26.91 8.06 -5.98
C SER A 613 -26.03 6.85 -6.36
N ARG A 614 -26.54 5.94 -7.20
CA ARG A 614 -25.90 4.65 -7.53
C ARG A 614 -25.34 4.60 -8.96
N SER A 615 -25.88 5.40 -9.88
CA SER A 615 -25.42 5.50 -11.26
C SER A 615 -25.39 6.98 -11.71
N ILE A 616 -24.24 7.43 -12.20
CA ILE A 616 -24.07 8.80 -12.72
C ILE A 616 -24.87 9.05 -14.01
N VAL A 617 -25.28 7.99 -14.72
CA VAL A 617 -26.14 8.07 -15.91
C VAL A 617 -27.57 8.41 -15.53
N PHE A 618 -28.14 7.69 -14.55
CA PHE A 618 -29.41 8.08 -13.93
C PHE A 618 -29.35 9.44 -13.21
N HIS A 619 -28.20 9.83 -12.64
CA HIS A 619 -28.04 11.17 -12.08
C HIS A 619 -28.24 12.25 -13.15
N ALA A 620 -27.53 12.17 -14.28
CA ALA A 620 -27.66 13.11 -15.39
C ALA A 620 -29.03 13.05 -16.10
N MET A 621 -29.71 11.90 -16.06
CA MET A 621 -31.06 11.71 -16.60
C MET A 621 -32.15 12.35 -15.73
N PHE A 622 -31.94 12.41 -14.41
CA PHE A 622 -32.86 13.05 -13.46
C PHE A 622 -32.44 14.47 -13.06
N GLU A 623 -31.36 14.99 -13.63
CA GLU A 623 -30.96 16.40 -13.51
C GLU A 623 -32.01 17.29 -14.20
N HIS A 624 -32.22 18.50 -13.67
CA HIS A 624 -33.22 19.42 -14.23
C HIS A 624 -32.89 19.79 -15.68
N HIS A 625 -33.93 20.07 -16.47
CA HIS A 625 -33.91 20.28 -17.93
C HIS A 625 -33.87 19.01 -18.82
N MET A 626 -34.08 17.81 -18.24
CA MET A 626 -34.34 16.57 -18.99
C MET A 626 -35.82 16.19 -18.99
N ARG A 627 -36.32 15.57 -20.07
CA ARG A 627 -37.73 15.14 -20.21
C ARG A 627 -38.11 14.11 -19.14
N GLU A 628 -37.18 13.22 -18.84
CA GLU A 628 -37.24 12.15 -17.84
C GLU A 628 -37.37 12.72 -16.42
N ALA A 629 -36.78 13.90 -16.17
CA ALA A 629 -36.93 14.62 -14.92
C ALA A 629 -38.36 15.19 -14.77
N GLU A 630 -38.97 15.69 -15.85
CA GLU A 630 -40.31 16.30 -15.87
C GLU A 630 -41.45 15.26 -15.90
N GLN A 631 -41.34 14.23 -16.74
CA GLN A 631 -42.42 13.25 -16.97
C GLN A 631 -42.45 12.14 -15.91
N ASN A 632 -41.37 11.97 -15.13
CA ASN A 632 -41.19 10.87 -14.17
C ASN A 632 -41.20 9.45 -14.79
N GLU A 633 -41.19 9.34 -16.11
CA GLU A 633 -41.16 8.07 -16.84
C GLU A 633 -39.95 8.03 -17.78
N VAL A 634 -39.29 6.87 -17.86
CA VAL A 634 -38.11 6.63 -18.70
C VAL A 634 -38.37 5.42 -19.57
N GLU A 635 -38.18 5.55 -20.88
CA GLU A 635 -38.25 4.41 -21.81
C GLU A 635 -36.87 3.75 -21.97
N ILE A 636 -36.82 2.42 -21.87
CA ILE A 636 -35.60 1.60 -22.02
C ILE A 636 -35.86 0.54 -23.09
N ASN A 637 -35.10 0.60 -24.19
CA ASN A 637 -35.33 -0.21 -25.40
C ASN A 637 -34.18 -1.18 -25.73
N ASP A 638 -33.12 -1.16 -24.93
CA ASP A 638 -31.81 -1.77 -25.20
C ASP A 638 -31.30 -2.63 -24.02
N VAL A 639 -32.16 -2.90 -23.03
CA VAL A 639 -31.88 -3.81 -21.90
C VAL A 639 -33.13 -4.65 -21.64
N GLU A 640 -33.02 -5.97 -21.77
CA GLU A 640 -34.13 -6.89 -21.53
C GLU A 640 -34.65 -6.81 -20.08
N PRO A 641 -35.96 -7.02 -19.83
CA PRO A 641 -36.57 -6.81 -18.52
C PRO A 641 -35.86 -7.53 -17.36
N ASP A 642 -35.43 -8.79 -17.52
CA ASP A 642 -34.79 -9.51 -16.41
C ASP A 642 -33.34 -9.06 -16.14
N VAL A 643 -32.60 -8.62 -17.17
CA VAL A 643 -31.30 -7.96 -16.98
C VAL A 643 -31.49 -6.63 -16.26
N MET A 644 -32.55 -5.88 -16.60
CA MET A 644 -32.90 -4.64 -15.90
C MET A 644 -33.32 -4.89 -14.44
N ARG A 645 -34.09 -5.96 -14.18
CA ARG A 645 -34.49 -6.38 -12.83
C ARG A 645 -33.27 -6.66 -11.94
N GLU A 646 -32.27 -7.34 -12.48
CA GLU A 646 -31.04 -7.67 -11.75
C GLU A 646 -30.16 -6.43 -11.53
N LEU A 647 -30.01 -5.56 -12.54
CA LEU A 647 -29.32 -4.28 -12.42
C LEU A 647 -29.96 -3.35 -11.38
N LEU A 648 -31.30 -3.30 -11.33
CA LEU A 648 -32.03 -2.58 -10.29
C LEU A 648 -31.84 -3.24 -8.92
N THR A 649 -31.92 -4.56 -8.82
CA THR A 649 -31.65 -5.29 -7.56
C THR A 649 -30.27 -4.95 -7.00
N PHE A 650 -29.25 -4.85 -7.86
CA PHE A 650 -27.91 -4.38 -7.48
C PHE A 650 -27.89 -2.91 -7.02
N MET A 651 -28.64 -2.01 -7.65
CA MET A 651 -28.70 -0.60 -7.21
C MET A 651 -29.23 -0.47 -5.78
N TYR A 652 -30.27 -1.20 -5.40
CA TYR A 652 -30.87 -1.12 -4.06
C TYR A 652 -30.10 -1.94 -2.99
N THR A 653 -29.43 -3.04 -3.37
CA THR A 653 -28.89 -4.02 -2.41
C THR A 653 -27.36 -4.21 -2.44
N ASP A 654 -26.68 -3.59 -3.41
CA ASP A 654 -25.26 -3.83 -3.74
C ASP A 654 -24.92 -5.33 -3.96
N SER A 655 -25.94 -6.13 -4.33
CA SER A 655 -25.89 -7.59 -4.44
C SER A 655 -26.69 -8.07 -5.66
N THR A 656 -26.40 -9.29 -6.12
CA THR A 656 -27.07 -9.97 -7.24
C THR A 656 -27.53 -11.37 -6.81
N ARG A 657 -28.59 -11.88 -7.44
CA ARG A 657 -29.19 -13.21 -7.20
C ARG A 657 -28.84 -14.20 -8.32
N CYS A 658 -28.72 -13.75 -9.56
CA CYS A 658 -28.61 -14.60 -10.76
C CYS A 658 -27.40 -14.27 -11.66
N LEU A 659 -26.35 -13.63 -11.09
CA LEU A 659 -25.17 -13.12 -11.80
C LEU A 659 -24.60 -14.10 -12.85
N ASP A 660 -24.37 -15.35 -12.45
CA ASP A 660 -23.69 -16.36 -13.28
C ASP A 660 -24.50 -16.85 -14.49
N GLN A 661 -25.81 -16.59 -14.51
CA GLN A 661 -26.72 -16.98 -15.60
C GLN A 661 -26.82 -15.90 -16.69
N MET A 662 -26.51 -14.64 -16.37
CA MET A 662 -26.73 -13.50 -17.26
C MET A 662 -25.53 -12.52 -17.33
N SER A 663 -24.37 -12.89 -16.82
CA SER A 663 -23.17 -12.04 -16.73
C SER A 663 -22.73 -11.43 -18.08
N GLN A 664 -22.93 -12.15 -19.20
CA GLN A 664 -22.67 -11.64 -20.56
C GLN A 664 -23.56 -10.45 -20.95
N SER A 665 -24.83 -10.43 -20.53
CA SER A 665 -25.77 -9.33 -20.81
C SER A 665 -25.71 -8.25 -19.72
N LEU A 666 -25.45 -8.65 -18.48
CA LEU A 666 -25.42 -7.77 -17.32
C LEU A 666 -24.13 -6.92 -17.29
N ILE A 667 -23.01 -7.38 -17.85
CA ILE A 667 -21.80 -6.54 -18.02
C ILE A 667 -22.06 -5.35 -18.97
N ALA A 668 -22.81 -5.56 -20.04
CA ALA A 668 -23.19 -4.51 -20.98
C ALA A 668 -24.07 -3.44 -20.31
N ALA A 669 -25.08 -3.88 -19.56
CA ALA A 669 -25.95 -2.99 -18.80
C ALA A 669 -25.18 -2.27 -17.67
N ALA A 670 -24.28 -2.96 -16.97
CA ALA A 670 -23.44 -2.38 -15.93
C ALA A 670 -22.48 -1.30 -16.47
N ASP A 671 -21.89 -1.52 -17.65
CA ASP A 671 -21.07 -0.52 -18.32
C ASP A 671 -21.90 0.69 -18.78
N LYS A 672 -23.03 0.45 -19.48
CA LYS A 672 -23.96 1.49 -19.93
C LYS A 672 -24.39 2.44 -18.80
N TYR A 673 -24.73 1.89 -17.63
CA TYR A 673 -25.16 2.68 -16.46
C TYR A 673 -24.00 3.07 -15.52
N GLN A 674 -22.74 2.80 -15.89
CA GLN A 674 -21.52 3.13 -15.13
C GLN A 674 -21.54 2.61 -13.68
N LEU A 675 -21.78 1.30 -13.56
CA LEU A 675 -21.80 0.54 -12.31
C LEU A 675 -20.51 -0.28 -12.14
N ASP A 676 -19.37 0.40 -11.97
CA ASP A 676 -18.02 -0.22 -11.91
C ASP A 676 -17.96 -1.51 -11.08
N ARG A 677 -18.57 -1.53 -9.89
CA ARG A 677 -18.56 -2.69 -9.00
C ARG A 677 -19.37 -3.87 -9.56
N LEU A 678 -20.52 -3.63 -10.20
CA LEU A 678 -21.29 -4.68 -10.87
C LEU A 678 -20.56 -5.20 -12.11
N LYS A 679 -19.95 -4.29 -12.89
CA LYS A 679 -19.13 -4.64 -14.05
C LYS A 679 -18.00 -5.60 -13.66
N VAL A 680 -17.25 -5.29 -12.60
CA VAL A 680 -16.18 -6.15 -12.06
C VAL A 680 -16.72 -7.48 -11.49
N MET A 681 -17.94 -7.50 -10.94
CA MET A 681 -18.59 -8.76 -10.53
C MET A 681 -18.93 -9.64 -11.75
N CYS A 682 -19.42 -9.05 -12.84
CA CYS A 682 -19.60 -9.78 -14.11
C CYS A 682 -18.26 -10.25 -14.70
N GLU A 683 -17.19 -9.42 -14.66
CA GLU A 683 -15.83 -9.84 -15.05
C GLU A 683 -15.38 -11.08 -14.27
N GLN A 684 -15.60 -11.12 -12.95
CA GLN A 684 -15.22 -12.26 -12.12
C GLN A 684 -16.01 -13.54 -12.50
N SER A 685 -17.32 -13.43 -12.69
CA SER A 685 -18.20 -14.54 -13.10
C SER A 685 -17.80 -15.09 -14.48
N LEU A 686 -17.63 -14.21 -15.48
CA LEU A 686 -17.18 -14.58 -16.83
C LEU A 686 -15.79 -15.22 -16.81
N CYS A 687 -14.86 -14.71 -16.00
CA CYS A 687 -13.53 -15.30 -15.83
C CYS A 687 -13.56 -16.69 -15.18
N GLN A 688 -14.55 -16.98 -14.32
CA GLN A 688 -14.73 -18.31 -13.71
C GLN A 688 -15.41 -19.30 -14.66
N ALA A 689 -16.18 -18.80 -15.64
CA ALA A 689 -16.88 -19.58 -16.65
C ALA A 689 -16.07 -19.82 -17.95
N LEU A 690 -14.78 -19.46 -18.00
CA LEU A 690 -13.94 -19.62 -19.21
C LEU A 690 -13.76 -21.10 -19.60
N THR A 691 -14.11 -21.42 -20.85
CA THR A 691 -13.86 -22.70 -21.53
C THR A 691 -13.12 -22.44 -22.85
N ALA A 692 -12.61 -23.49 -23.50
CA ALA A 692 -11.94 -23.34 -24.80
C ALA A 692 -12.87 -22.69 -25.85
N ASP A 693 -14.13 -23.16 -25.93
CA ASP A 693 -15.12 -22.66 -26.89
C ASP A 693 -15.51 -21.19 -26.67
N ASN A 694 -15.64 -20.78 -25.41
CA ASN A 694 -16.15 -19.44 -25.09
C ASN A 694 -15.05 -18.39 -24.89
N ALA A 695 -13.76 -18.77 -24.80
CA ALA A 695 -12.68 -17.85 -24.46
C ALA A 695 -12.51 -16.70 -25.47
N CYS A 696 -12.62 -16.99 -26.78
CA CYS A 696 -12.53 -15.97 -27.83
C CYS A 696 -13.71 -15.00 -27.82
N VAL A 697 -14.94 -15.51 -27.62
CA VAL A 697 -16.15 -14.68 -27.47
C VAL A 697 -16.07 -13.81 -26.22
N THR A 698 -15.58 -14.37 -25.12
CA THR A 698 -15.38 -13.66 -23.84
C THR A 698 -14.30 -12.58 -23.94
N LEU A 699 -13.25 -12.80 -24.75
CA LEU A 699 -12.26 -11.77 -25.06
C LEU A 699 -12.86 -10.61 -25.88
N VAL A 700 -13.70 -10.90 -26.89
CA VAL A 700 -14.41 -9.85 -27.67
C VAL A 700 -15.36 -9.05 -26.78
N LEU A 701 -16.13 -9.71 -25.90
CA LEU A 701 -16.98 -9.03 -24.91
C LEU A 701 -16.14 -8.14 -23.96
N ALA A 702 -14.96 -8.62 -23.56
CA ALA A 702 -14.07 -7.86 -22.68
C ALA A 702 -13.40 -6.65 -23.36
N ASP A 703 -13.18 -6.70 -24.68
CA ASP A 703 -12.76 -5.54 -25.46
C ASP A 703 -13.91 -4.53 -25.62
N MET A 704 -15.06 -5.01 -26.09
CA MET A 704 -16.26 -4.20 -26.36
C MET A 704 -16.69 -3.35 -25.16
N TYR A 705 -16.66 -3.93 -23.95
CA TYR A 705 -17.03 -3.24 -22.71
C TYR A 705 -15.82 -2.72 -21.92
N SER A 706 -14.61 -2.64 -22.48
CA SER A 706 -13.41 -2.14 -21.78
C SER A 706 -13.24 -2.75 -20.38
N ALA A 707 -13.20 -4.08 -20.33
CA ALA A 707 -13.15 -4.90 -19.12
C ALA A 707 -11.74 -5.49 -18.96
N ASP A 708 -10.80 -4.64 -18.52
CA ASP A 708 -9.36 -4.91 -18.53
C ASP A 708 -8.95 -6.18 -17.77
N GLN A 709 -9.65 -6.55 -16.69
CA GLN A 709 -9.31 -7.72 -15.89
C GLN A 709 -9.75 -8.98 -16.62
N LEU A 710 -10.99 -9.03 -17.11
CA LEU A 710 -11.51 -10.14 -17.89
C LEU A 710 -10.68 -10.34 -19.17
N ARG A 711 -10.37 -9.26 -19.89
CA ARG A 711 -9.51 -9.26 -21.09
C ARG A 711 -8.16 -9.92 -20.80
N SER A 712 -7.50 -9.49 -19.73
CA SER A 712 -6.18 -10.01 -19.33
C SER A 712 -6.22 -11.51 -18.99
N HIS A 713 -7.28 -11.97 -18.33
CA HIS A 713 -7.44 -13.40 -17.98
C HIS A 713 -7.84 -14.24 -19.19
N ALA A 714 -8.70 -13.75 -20.08
CA ALA A 714 -9.08 -14.42 -21.32
C ALA A 714 -7.88 -14.60 -22.26
N ILE A 715 -7.06 -13.56 -22.48
CA ILE A 715 -5.81 -13.66 -23.25
C ILE A 715 -4.87 -14.72 -22.65
N ASN A 716 -4.72 -14.75 -21.32
CA ASN A 716 -3.87 -15.73 -20.66
C ASN A 716 -4.44 -17.17 -20.78
N PHE A 717 -5.75 -17.34 -20.66
CA PHE A 717 -6.42 -18.62 -20.85
C PHE A 717 -6.26 -19.14 -22.29
N ILE A 718 -6.43 -18.26 -23.29
CA ILE A 718 -6.21 -18.58 -24.71
C ILE A 718 -4.77 -19.04 -24.95
N ASN A 719 -3.78 -18.35 -24.38
CA ASN A 719 -2.36 -18.72 -24.54
C ASN A 719 -2.00 -20.03 -23.82
N VAL A 720 -2.62 -20.35 -22.68
CA VAL A 720 -2.40 -21.63 -21.96
C VAL A 720 -3.05 -22.81 -22.69
N ASN A 721 -4.26 -22.62 -23.24
CA ASN A 721 -5.05 -23.68 -23.88
C ASN A 721 -5.05 -23.58 -25.42
N ALA A 722 -4.03 -22.94 -26.01
CA ALA A 722 -4.02 -22.53 -27.41
C ALA A 722 -4.28 -23.69 -28.40
N THR A 723 -3.77 -24.88 -28.11
CA THR A 723 -3.96 -26.09 -28.94
C THR A 723 -5.40 -26.56 -29.03
N GLU A 724 -6.23 -26.23 -28.05
CA GLU A 724 -7.67 -26.55 -28.02
C GLU A 724 -8.46 -25.39 -28.65
N VAL A 725 -8.21 -24.16 -28.18
CA VAL A 725 -8.88 -22.93 -28.63
C VAL A 725 -8.74 -22.73 -30.14
N MET A 726 -7.57 -23.00 -30.73
CA MET A 726 -7.35 -22.82 -32.18
C MET A 726 -8.27 -23.67 -33.07
N ASN A 727 -8.88 -24.74 -32.56
CA ASN A 727 -9.80 -25.58 -33.31
C ASN A 727 -11.28 -25.12 -33.22
N THR A 728 -11.58 -24.13 -32.37
CA THR A 728 -12.94 -23.64 -32.14
C THR A 728 -13.41 -22.69 -33.24
N GLU A 729 -14.72 -22.62 -33.48
CA GLU A 729 -15.32 -21.63 -34.38
C GLU A 729 -15.06 -20.19 -33.89
N GLY A 730 -15.11 -19.97 -32.57
CA GLY A 730 -14.83 -18.67 -31.94
C GLY A 730 -13.41 -18.15 -32.22
N TRP A 731 -12.41 -19.03 -32.36
CA TRP A 731 -11.07 -18.63 -32.80
C TRP A 731 -11.04 -18.25 -34.29
N GLN A 732 -11.69 -19.04 -35.15
CA GLN A 732 -11.77 -18.71 -36.59
C GLN A 732 -12.43 -17.35 -36.81
N ASP A 733 -13.46 -17.02 -36.04
CA ASP A 733 -14.16 -15.74 -36.15
C ASP A 733 -13.36 -14.59 -35.51
N LEU A 734 -12.67 -14.81 -34.39
CA LEU A 734 -11.71 -13.84 -33.83
C LEU A 734 -10.66 -13.43 -34.87
N VAL A 735 -10.10 -14.40 -35.60
CA VAL A 735 -9.10 -14.18 -36.66
C VAL A 735 -9.68 -13.36 -37.84
N LYS A 736 -10.93 -13.63 -38.24
CA LYS A 736 -11.60 -12.91 -39.34
C LYS A 736 -12.03 -11.48 -38.96
N THR A 737 -12.53 -11.30 -37.73
CA THR A 737 -13.31 -10.10 -37.35
C THR A 737 -12.56 -9.14 -36.42
N HIS A 738 -11.63 -9.63 -35.59
CA HIS A 738 -10.94 -8.83 -34.57
C HIS A 738 -9.41 -9.03 -34.61
N PRO A 739 -8.73 -8.74 -35.74
CA PRO A 739 -7.29 -8.98 -35.90
C PRO A 739 -6.40 -8.22 -34.90
N ASN A 740 -6.90 -7.10 -34.33
CA ASN A 740 -6.21 -6.37 -33.28
C ASN A 740 -6.09 -7.19 -31.97
N LEU A 741 -7.13 -7.96 -31.63
CA LEU A 741 -7.13 -8.85 -30.46
C LEU A 741 -6.20 -10.04 -30.70
N LEU A 742 -6.16 -10.55 -31.94
CA LEU A 742 -5.21 -11.58 -32.34
C LEU A 742 -3.75 -11.11 -32.20
N GLU A 743 -3.43 -9.88 -32.61
CA GLU A 743 -2.09 -9.30 -32.42
C GLU A 743 -1.73 -9.19 -30.93
N GLU A 744 -2.70 -8.83 -30.07
CA GLU A 744 -2.50 -8.72 -28.63
C GLU A 744 -2.28 -10.09 -27.96
N VAL A 745 -3.04 -11.13 -28.35
CA VAL A 745 -2.85 -12.52 -27.92
C VAL A 745 -1.46 -13.02 -28.30
N PHE A 746 -1.03 -12.85 -29.55
CA PHE A 746 0.32 -13.21 -30.01
C PHE A 746 1.41 -12.42 -29.27
N ARG A 747 1.21 -11.12 -28.99
CA ARG A 747 2.15 -10.29 -28.23
C ARG A 747 2.28 -10.76 -26.77
N ALA A 748 1.18 -11.20 -26.16
CA ALA A 748 1.18 -11.83 -24.84
C ALA A 748 1.92 -13.19 -24.86
N LEU A 749 1.70 -14.02 -25.88
CA LEU A 749 2.41 -15.31 -26.03
C LEU A 749 3.93 -15.10 -26.19
N ALA A 750 4.34 -14.19 -27.08
CA ALA A 750 5.74 -13.88 -27.33
C ALA A 750 6.46 -13.30 -26.11
N THR A 751 5.74 -12.58 -25.23
CA THR A 751 6.32 -12.05 -23.98
C THR A 751 6.40 -13.10 -22.87
N GLN A 752 5.55 -14.14 -22.88
CA GLN A 752 5.69 -15.28 -21.97
C GLN A 752 6.89 -16.19 -22.33
N GLN A 753 7.28 -16.28 -23.60
CA GLN A 753 8.33 -17.20 -24.08
C GLN A 753 9.79 -16.71 -23.91
N THR A 754 10.08 -15.76 -23.02
CA THR A 754 11.46 -15.23 -22.84
C THR A 754 12.11 -15.52 -21.47
N PRO A 755 12.58 -16.77 -21.23
CA PRO A 755 13.84 -16.95 -20.54
C PRO A 755 14.96 -16.22 -21.33
N PRO A 756 16.00 -15.66 -20.67
CA PRO A 756 17.13 -15.12 -21.39
C PRO A 756 17.87 -16.26 -22.11
N VAL A 757 17.80 -16.28 -23.45
CA VAL A 757 18.61 -17.21 -24.27
C VAL A 757 20.07 -16.81 -24.13
N VAL A 758 20.76 -17.44 -23.18
CA VAL A 758 22.22 -17.41 -23.10
C VAL A 758 22.74 -18.21 -24.30
N LEU A 759 22.98 -17.50 -25.41
CA LEU A 759 23.76 -18.03 -26.52
C LEU A 759 25.18 -18.29 -26.00
N VAL A 760 25.41 -19.53 -25.56
CA VAL A 760 26.74 -20.02 -25.18
C VAL A 760 27.59 -20.02 -26.45
N GLN A 761 28.34 -18.94 -26.67
CA GLN A 761 29.33 -18.88 -27.73
C GLN A 761 30.34 -20.02 -27.50
N PRO A 762 30.66 -20.84 -28.52
CA PRO A 762 31.65 -21.89 -28.37
C PRO A 762 33.00 -21.27 -27.98
N PRO A 763 33.76 -21.90 -27.07
CA PRO A 763 34.94 -21.29 -26.47
C PRO A 763 35.98 -20.95 -27.53
N LYS A 764 36.31 -19.65 -27.65
CA LYS A 764 37.34 -19.16 -28.57
C LYS A 764 38.68 -19.83 -28.22
N LYS A 765 39.16 -20.71 -29.11
CA LYS A 765 40.49 -21.33 -29.00
C LYS A 765 41.54 -20.22 -28.92
N ARG A 766 42.33 -20.19 -27.84
CA ARG A 766 43.50 -19.30 -27.75
C ARG A 766 44.52 -19.74 -28.81
N PRO A 767 45.06 -18.83 -29.63
CA PRO A 767 46.26 -19.13 -30.43
C PRO A 767 47.40 -19.55 -29.50
N LYS A 768 48.13 -20.59 -29.87
CA LYS A 768 49.44 -20.88 -29.25
C LYS A 768 50.49 -20.00 -29.92
N HIS A 769 51.11 -19.09 -29.20
CA HIS A 769 52.45 -18.65 -29.58
C HIS A 769 53.45 -19.73 -29.14
N CYS A 770 54.10 -20.36 -30.12
CA CYS A 770 55.45 -20.88 -29.90
C CYS A 770 56.43 -19.76 -30.29
N PRO A 771 57.55 -19.59 -29.57
CA PRO A 771 58.63 -18.72 -30.01
C PRO A 771 59.47 -19.42 -31.08
N TYR A 772 59.77 -18.70 -32.16
CA TYR A 772 61.13 -18.43 -32.66
C TYR A 772 61.04 -17.28 -33.69
#